data_AF-T0UXW1-F1
#
_entry.id   AF-T0UXW1-F1
#
_cell.length_a   1.000
_cell.length_b   1.000
_cell.length_c   1.000
_cell.angle_alpha   90.00
_cell.angle_beta   90.00
_cell.angle_gamma   90.00
#
_symmetry.space_group_name_H-M   'P 1'
#
loop_
_entity.id
_entity.type
_entity.pdbx_description
1 polymer ?
#
loop_
_entity_poly.entity_id
_entity_poly.type
_entity_poly.pdbx_seq_one_letter_code
_entity_poly.pdbx_strand_id
1 'polypeptide(L)'
;MTSFDLYLPEEKVLPKHSLLYETFTVYNELTKVRFIAEGMRDYQFLDSKQKKDIVRLYFEDKRKVTDKDIIDYLHAIDGYDRIELKGIEKQFNSSLSTYHDLLNIINEKEFLDDSSNEAIIEEIIHTLTIFEDREMIKQRLSKFDNIFDKSVLKKLFRRHYTGWGKLSAKLINGIRDEKSGKTILDYLIDDGISNRNFMQLIHDDTLSFKKKIQKAQIIGDQDNIKQVVQSMPGSPAIKKGILQSIKIVDELVKVMGRNPESIVVEMARENQYTNQGKSNSQQRLKRLEESLKELGSKILKENVPAKLSKIDNNSLQNERLYLYYLQNGKDMYTGDDLDIDRLSNYDIDHIIPQAFLKDNSIDNKVLVSSASNRGKSDDVPSLDVVKKRKTFWHQLLKSKLISQRKFDNLTKAERGGLSPEDKAGFIQRQLVETRQITKHVARLLDERFNNKKDEDNKALRTVKIITLKSSLVSQFRKDFELYKVREINDFHHAHDAYLNAVVASALLKKYPKLKPEFVYGDYPKYNSFRERKSATEKVYFYSNIMNTFKKSITLADGTVIDRPLIEVNEETGEYVWNKESDLATVRRVLSYPQVNVVKKVEVQSGGFSKELVQPHGNSDKLIPRKTKKMFWDTKNMVDLIVLLLLILYWLWPKERKESLKS
;
A
#
# COMPACT_ATOMS: atom_id res chain seq x y z
N MET A 1 20.68 0.84 -3.76
CA MET A 1 20.51 1.15 -2.31
C MET A 1 19.71 0.03 -1.66
N THR A 2 20.06 -0.38 -0.43
CA THR A 2 19.46 -1.51 0.28
C THR A 2 18.75 -1.05 1.56
N SER A 3 17.55 -1.57 1.81
CA SER A 3 16.80 -1.29 3.05
C SER A 3 17.36 -2.06 4.25
N PHE A 4 16.99 -1.61 5.44
CA PHE A 4 17.22 -2.34 6.68
C PHE A 4 15.98 -3.15 7.06
N ASP A 5 16.17 -4.19 7.86
CA ASP A 5 15.10 -5.02 8.40
C ASP A 5 14.27 -4.21 9.42
N LEU A 6 12.94 -4.29 9.31
CA LEU A 6 12.03 -3.58 10.22
C LEU A 6 12.12 -4.11 11.65
N TYR A 7 12.39 -5.41 11.82
CA TYR A 7 12.43 -6.07 13.13
C TYR A 7 13.81 -5.96 13.78
N LEU A 8 14.87 -5.91 12.97
CA LEU A 8 16.25 -5.71 13.41
C LEU A 8 16.86 -4.51 12.64
N PRO A 9 16.63 -3.26 13.09
CA PRO A 9 16.97 -2.05 12.32
C PRO A 9 18.45 -1.87 11.94
N GLU A 10 19.36 -2.54 12.66
CA GLU A 10 20.80 -2.53 12.35
C GLU A 10 21.19 -3.49 11.22
N GLU A 11 20.31 -4.43 10.87
CA GLU A 11 20.58 -5.49 9.90
C GLU A 11 20.07 -5.14 8.51
N LYS A 12 20.85 -5.49 7.48
CA LYS A 12 20.42 -5.36 6.08
C LYS A 12 19.49 -6.51 5.70
N VAL A 13 18.51 -6.21 4.85
CA VAL A 13 17.63 -7.25 4.27
C VAL A 13 18.41 -8.12 3.28
N LEU A 14 17.99 -9.38 3.14
CA LEU A 14 18.53 -10.29 2.14
C LEU A 14 18.13 -9.87 0.71
N PRO A 15 18.89 -10.25 -0.32
CA PRO A 15 18.41 -10.27 -1.71
C PRO A 15 17.06 -10.99 -1.80
N LYS A 16 16.15 -10.53 -2.67
CA LYS A 16 14.86 -11.21 -2.86
C LYS A 16 15.04 -12.65 -3.36
N HIS A 17 16.13 -12.87 -4.09
CA HIS A 17 16.52 -14.14 -4.71
C HIS A 17 17.50 -14.96 -3.85
N SER A 18 17.75 -14.57 -2.59
CA SER A 18 18.50 -15.40 -1.65
C SER A 18 17.83 -16.77 -1.51
N LEU A 19 18.62 -17.86 -1.49
CA LEU A 19 18.06 -19.20 -1.27
C LEU A 19 17.47 -19.28 0.12
N LEU A 20 18.14 -18.71 1.13
CA LEU A 20 17.61 -18.63 2.49
C LEU A 20 16.26 -17.89 2.53
N TYR A 21 16.13 -16.80 1.77
CA TYR A 21 14.89 -16.05 1.69
C TYR A 21 13.77 -16.80 0.95
N GLU A 22 14.07 -17.45 -0.18
CA GLU A 22 13.10 -18.28 -0.92
C GLU A 22 12.65 -19.47 -0.07
N THR A 23 13.58 -20.19 0.56
CA THR A 23 13.30 -21.31 1.49
C THR A 23 12.42 -20.87 2.66
N PHE A 24 12.71 -19.72 3.27
CA PHE A 24 11.84 -19.12 4.28
C PHE A 24 10.42 -18.88 3.76
N THR A 25 10.27 -18.33 2.55
CA THR A 25 8.93 -18.09 1.99
C THR A 25 8.16 -19.37 1.72
N VAL A 26 8.84 -20.42 1.25
CA VAL A 26 8.26 -21.73 0.99
C VAL A 26 7.77 -22.38 2.29
N TYR A 27 8.62 -22.50 3.31
CA TYR A 27 8.22 -23.11 4.58
C TYR A 27 7.15 -22.28 5.32
N ASN A 28 7.20 -20.94 5.21
CA ASN A 28 6.19 -20.07 5.81
C ASN A 28 4.80 -20.21 5.16
N GLU A 29 4.73 -20.56 3.87
CA GLU A 29 3.48 -20.90 3.19
C GLU A 29 3.05 -22.34 3.51
N LEU A 30 3.97 -23.32 3.41
CA LEU A 30 3.73 -24.74 3.67
C LEU A 30 3.21 -25.02 5.09
N THR A 31 3.72 -24.34 6.12
CA THR A 31 3.26 -24.56 7.50
C THR A 31 1.78 -24.22 7.69
N LYS A 32 1.15 -23.48 6.76
CA LYS A 32 -0.28 -23.16 6.79
C LYS A 32 -1.14 -23.99 5.85
N VAL A 33 -0.53 -24.90 5.10
CA VAL A 33 -1.27 -25.92 4.35
C VAL A 33 -1.82 -26.94 5.33
N ARG A 34 -3.10 -27.24 5.16
CA ARG A 34 -3.82 -28.28 5.90
C ARG A 34 -4.50 -29.21 4.91
N PHE A 35 -4.65 -30.47 5.30
CA PHE A 35 -5.36 -31.45 4.51
C PHE A 35 -6.35 -32.23 5.38
N ILE A 36 -7.38 -32.76 4.75
CA ILE A 36 -8.27 -33.78 5.31
C ILE A 36 -8.40 -34.89 4.27
N ALA A 37 -8.42 -36.15 4.71
CA ALA A 37 -8.54 -37.33 3.86
C ALA A 37 -9.67 -38.22 4.37
N GLU A 38 -10.05 -39.22 3.57
CA GLU A 38 -11.07 -40.21 3.95
C GLU A 38 -10.70 -40.87 5.30
N GLY A 39 -11.65 -40.88 6.24
CA GLY A 39 -11.44 -41.41 7.60
C GLY A 39 -10.88 -40.41 8.63
N MET A 40 -10.47 -39.20 8.21
CA MET A 40 -10.08 -38.13 9.15
C MET A 40 -11.29 -37.33 9.63
N ARG A 41 -11.28 -36.95 10.91
CA ARG A 41 -12.35 -36.11 11.51
C ARG A 41 -12.12 -34.62 11.29
N ASP A 42 -10.87 -34.19 11.30
CA ASP A 42 -10.46 -32.78 11.28
C ASP A 42 -9.30 -32.56 10.31
N TYR A 43 -9.16 -31.32 9.84
CA TYR A 43 -8.00 -30.91 9.05
C TYR A 43 -6.72 -30.97 9.89
N GLN A 44 -5.71 -31.62 9.34
CA GLN A 44 -4.38 -31.71 9.92
C GLN A 44 -3.41 -30.80 9.16
N PHE A 45 -2.42 -30.28 9.87
CA PHE A 45 -1.30 -29.61 9.22
C PHE A 45 -0.31 -30.63 8.68
N LEU A 46 0.48 -30.22 7.68
CA LEU A 46 1.63 -30.99 7.25
C LEU A 46 2.66 -31.08 8.38
N ASP A 47 3.16 -32.28 8.65
CA ASP A 47 4.22 -32.50 9.62
C ASP A 47 5.61 -32.13 9.07
N SER A 48 6.64 -32.22 9.90
CA SER A 48 8.02 -31.90 9.50
C SER A 48 8.54 -32.79 8.38
N LYS A 49 8.20 -34.09 8.37
CA LYS A 49 8.65 -35.04 7.35
C LYS A 49 7.99 -34.70 6.01
N GLN A 50 6.67 -34.55 6.01
CA GLN A 50 5.90 -34.17 4.83
C GLN A 50 6.40 -32.86 4.22
N LYS A 51 6.62 -31.83 5.06
CA LYS A 51 7.16 -30.55 4.57
C LYS A 51 8.54 -30.69 3.92
N LYS A 52 9.45 -31.47 4.52
CA LYS A 52 10.79 -31.71 3.96
C LYS A 52 10.72 -32.49 2.65
N ASP A 53 9.91 -33.54 2.60
CA ASP A 53 9.74 -34.37 1.40
C ASP A 53 9.11 -33.56 0.26
N ILE A 54 8.08 -32.76 0.54
CA ILE A 54 7.45 -31.89 -0.46
C ILE A 54 8.47 -30.90 -1.04
N VAL A 55 9.30 -30.29 -0.20
CA VAL A 55 10.35 -29.37 -0.66
C VAL A 55 11.34 -30.10 -1.56
N ARG A 56 11.85 -31.26 -1.12
CA ARG A 56 12.84 -32.05 -1.85
C ARG A 56 12.32 -32.65 -3.16
N LEU A 57 11.11 -33.20 -3.15
CA LEU A 57 10.55 -33.93 -4.29
C LEU A 57 9.88 -33.01 -5.31
N TYR A 58 9.33 -31.87 -4.88
CA TYR A 58 8.57 -31.00 -5.77
C TYR A 58 9.18 -29.61 -5.94
N PHE A 59 9.58 -28.92 -4.87
CA PHE A 59 10.13 -27.56 -5.02
C PHE A 59 11.53 -27.55 -5.65
N GLU A 60 12.37 -28.55 -5.35
CA GLU A 60 13.69 -28.70 -5.98
C GLU A 60 13.62 -29.26 -7.41
N ASP A 61 12.51 -29.90 -7.81
CA ASP A 61 12.32 -30.47 -9.15
C ASP A 61 11.54 -29.53 -10.09
N LYS A 62 10.51 -28.86 -9.57
CA LYS A 62 9.62 -27.98 -10.33
C LYS A 62 9.70 -26.55 -9.83
N ARG A 63 9.78 -25.59 -10.75
CA ARG A 63 9.72 -24.14 -10.42
C ARG A 63 8.39 -23.71 -9.82
N LYS A 64 7.30 -24.42 -10.09
CA LYS A 64 5.97 -24.12 -9.57
C LYS A 64 5.34 -25.41 -9.09
N VAL A 65 4.93 -25.41 -7.82
CA VAL A 65 4.25 -26.52 -7.18
C VAL A 65 2.76 -26.17 -7.08
N THR A 66 1.91 -27.13 -7.44
CA THR A 66 0.45 -27.01 -7.48
C THR A 66 -0.21 -27.70 -6.29
N ASP A 67 -1.50 -27.44 -6.08
CA ASP A 67 -2.33 -28.20 -5.13
C ASP A 67 -2.33 -29.70 -5.45
N LYS A 68 -2.40 -30.05 -6.74
CA LYS A 68 -2.35 -31.43 -7.24
C LYS A 68 -1.08 -32.15 -6.86
N ASP A 69 0.07 -31.48 -6.94
CA ASP A 69 1.35 -32.08 -6.56
C ASP A 69 1.37 -32.53 -5.08
N ILE A 70 0.71 -31.77 -4.20
CA ILE A 70 0.58 -32.10 -2.77
C ILE A 70 -0.40 -33.26 -2.56
N ILE A 71 -1.51 -33.28 -3.30
CA ILE A 71 -2.47 -34.39 -3.28
C ILE A 71 -1.77 -35.68 -3.75
N ASP A 72 -1.02 -35.61 -4.84
CA ASP A 72 -0.27 -36.75 -5.40
C ASP A 72 0.77 -37.27 -4.41
N TYR A 73 1.49 -36.38 -3.70
CA TYR A 73 2.42 -36.77 -2.64
C TYR A 73 1.72 -37.52 -1.50
N LEU A 74 0.66 -36.92 -0.94
CA LEU A 74 -0.08 -37.48 0.18
C LEU A 74 -0.76 -38.81 -0.17
N HIS A 75 -1.22 -38.97 -1.42
CA HIS A 75 -1.77 -40.23 -1.91
C HIS A 75 -0.66 -41.28 -2.12
N ALA A 76 0.43 -40.94 -2.80
CA ALA A 76 1.47 -41.90 -3.16
C ALA A 76 2.34 -42.34 -1.97
N ILE A 77 2.61 -41.44 -1.03
CA ILE A 77 3.54 -41.69 0.09
C ILE A 77 2.80 -42.08 1.36
N ASP A 78 1.72 -41.37 1.70
CA ASP A 78 0.97 -41.60 2.94
C ASP A 78 -0.29 -42.46 2.73
N GLY A 79 -0.66 -42.77 1.48
CA GLY A 79 -1.80 -43.64 1.16
C GLY A 79 -3.17 -42.99 1.37
N TYR A 80 -3.25 -41.66 1.36
CA TYR A 80 -4.50 -40.95 1.59
C TYR A 80 -5.37 -40.84 0.33
N ASP A 81 -6.66 -41.15 0.49
CA ASP A 81 -7.68 -41.00 -0.55
C ASP A 81 -8.62 -39.82 -0.28
N ARG A 82 -9.24 -39.30 -1.35
CA ARG A 82 -10.21 -38.19 -1.34
C ARG A 82 -9.72 -36.96 -0.55
N ILE A 83 -8.52 -36.51 -0.87
CA ILE A 83 -7.85 -35.43 -0.16
C ILE A 83 -8.46 -34.07 -0.53
N GLU A 84 -8.78 -33.26 0.49
CA GLU A 84 -9.10 -31.85 0.33
C GLU A 84 -8.05 -30.99 1.03
N LEU A 85 -7.53 -29.97 0.33
CA LEU A 85 -6.54 -29.04 0.85
C LEU A 85 -7.14 -27.69 1.27
N LYS A 86 -6.57 -27.09 2.31
CA LYS A 86 -6.79 -25.72 2.75
C LYS A 86 -5.47 -25.00 2.95
N GLY A 87 -5.46 -23.68 2.76
CA GLY A 87 -4.25 -22.85 2.90
C GLY A 87 -3.46 -22.70 1.60
N ILE A 88 -3.92 -23.30 0.50
CA ILE A 88 -3.44 -23.11 -0.86
C ILE A 88 -4.66 -22.94 -1.78
N GLU A 89 -4.52 -22.13 -2.84
CA GLU A 89 -5.49 -22.09 -3.93
C GLU A 89 -5.11 -23.15 -4.98
N LYS A 90 -4.67 -22.76 -6.18
CA LYS A 90 -4.26 -23.70 -7.24
C LYS A 90 -2.76 -24.00 -7.27
N GLN A 91 -1.95 -23.09 -6.75
CA GLN A 91 -0.49 -23.19 -6.75
C GLN A 91 0.08 -22.37 -5.61
N PHE A 92 1.29 -22.70 -5.18
CA PHE A 92 2.04 -21.90 -4.22
C PHE A 92 2.41 -20.54 -4.80
N ASN A 93 2.38 -19.52 -3.94
CA ASN A 93 2.88 -18.19 -4.31
C ASN A 93 4.41 -18.13 -4.22
N SER A 94 4.99 -18.97 -3.35
CA SER A 94 6.42 -19.16 -3.19
C SER A 94 6.99 -20.19 -4.17
N SER A 95 8.29 -20.07 -4.44
CA SER A 95 9.03 -20.98 -5.33
C SER A 95 10.53 -20.88 -5.06
N LEU A 96 11.29 -21.97 -5.24
CA LEU A 96 12.76 -21.99 -5.21
C LEU A 96 13.35 -21.58 -6.57
N SER A 97 12.92 -20.44 -7.09
CA SER A 97 13.25 -20.01 -8.46
C SER A 97 14.76 -19.83 -8.69
N THR A 98 15.48 -19.42 -7.65
CA THR A 98 16.91 -19.20 -7.70
C THR A 98 17.68 -20.51 -7.62
N TYR A 99 17.18 -21.48 -6.86
CA TYR A 99 17.74 -22.85 -6.86
C TYR A 99 17.77 -23.42 -8.28
N HIS A 100 16.63 -23.33 -8.99
CA HIS A 100 16.51 -23.77 -10.38
C HIS A 100 17.38 -22.98 -11.36
N ASP A 101 17.61 -21.69 -11.11
CA ASP A 101 18.51 -20.89 -11.94
C ASP A 101 19.96 -21.33 -11.76
N LEU A 102 20.40 -21.52 -10.52
CA LEU A 102 21.77 -21.92 -10.19
C LEU A 102 22.03 -23.35 -10.61
N LEU A 103 21.07 -24.26 -10.46
CA LEU A 103 21.19 -25.65 -10.91
C LEU A 103 21.44 -25.72 -12.42
N ASN A 104 20.75 -24.90 -13.22
CA ASN A 104 21.00 -24.82 -14.67
C ASN A 104 22.36 -24.22 -15.05
N ILE A 105 22.97 -23.44 -14.15
CA ILE A 105 24.24 -22.76 -14.40
C ILE A 105 25.42 -23.63 -13.94
N ILE A 106 25.38 -24.08 -12.68
CA ILE A 106 26.43 -24.86 -12.00
C ILE A 106 26.34 -26.33 -12.41
N ASN A 107 25.12 -26.84 -12.62
CA ASN A 107 24.86 -28.23 -13.03
C ASN A 107 25.36 -29.29 -12.04
N GLU A 108 25.40 -28.95 -10.74
CA GLU A 108 25.75 -29.84 -9.65
C GLU A 108 24.72 -29.71 -8.53
N LYS A 109 23.82 -30.69 -8.43
CA LYS A 109 22.76 -30.69 -7.41
C LYS A 109 23.33 -30.85 -6.00
N GLU A 110 24.32 -31.73 -5.84
CA GLU A 110 24.97 -32.00 -4.55
C GLU A 110 25.63 -30.74 -3.96
N PHE A 111 26.19 -29.88 -4.81
CA PHE A 111 26.76 -28.60 -4.36
C PHE A 111 25.70 -27.67 -3.75
N LEU A 112 24.51 -27.62 -4.36
CA LEU A 112 23.40 -26.75 -3.90
C LEU A 112 22.69 -27.29 -2.66
N ASP A 113 22.61 -28.61 -2.52
CA ASP A 113 21.92 -29.27 -1.40
C ASP A 113 22.82 -29.38 -0.15
N ASP A 114 24.15 -29.24 -0.30
CA ASP A 114 25.07 -29.26 0.83
C ASP A 114 25.02 -27.95 1.64
N SER A 115 24.55 -28.08 2.88
CA SER A 115 24.52 -27.00 3.88
C SER A 115 25.87 -26.31 4.12
N SER A 116 26.99 -26.98 3.87
CA SER A 116 28.33 -26.37 4.02
C SER A 116 28.59 -25.26 2.99
N ASN A 117 27.89 -25.29 1.85
CA ASN A 117 28.02 -24.33 0.77
C ASN A 117 27.04 -23.15 0.87
N GLU A 118 26.13 -23.14 1.85
CA GLU A 118 25.08 -22.11 1.97
C GLU A 118 25.68 -20.69 1.97
N ALA A 119 26.75 -20.46 2.74
CA ALA A 119 27.41 -19.15 2.82
C ALA A 119 28.01 -18.70 1.47
N ILE A 120 28.58 -19.64 0.72
CA ILE A 120 29.16 -19.39 -0.62
C ILE A 120 28.03 -19.00 -1.58
N ILE A 121 26.94 -19.77 -1.60
CA ILE A 121 25.81 -19.53 -2.49
C ILE A 121 25.14 -18.19 -2.17
N GLU A 122 24.92 -17.88 -0.90
CA GLU A 122 24.39 -16.58 -0.48
C GLU A 122 25.30 -15.42 -0.89
N GLU A 123 26.62 -15.57 -0.80
CA GLU A 123 27.56 -14.55 -1.24
C GLU A 123 27.56 -14.36 -2.77
N ILE A 124 27.42 -15.45 -3.53
CA ILE A 124 27.26 -15.40 -4.99
C ILE A 124 25.99 -14.60 -5.32
N ILE A 125 24.84 -15.00 -4.75
CA ILE A 125 23.55 -14.34 -5.01
C ILE A 125 23.60 -12.86 -4.60
N HIS A 126 24.19 -12.56 -3.44
CA HIS A 126 24.37 -11.18 -2.98
C HIS A 126 25.20 -10.35 -3.98
N THR A 127 26.30 -10.91 -4.47
CA THR A 127 27.15 -10.27 -5.49
C THR A 127 26.38 -10.03 -6.79
N LEU A 128 25.64 -11.03 -7.26
CA LEU A 128 24.81 -10.95 -8.47
C LEU A 128 23.62 -10.00 -8.32
N THR A 129 23.25 -9.61 -7.10
CA THR A 129 22.16 -8.68 -6.81
C THR A 129 22.64 -7.24 -6.64
N ILE A 130 23.79 -7.04 -6.00
CA ILE A 130 24.29 -5.71 -5.63
C ILE A 130 24.98 -4.98 -6.79
N PHE A 131 25.61 -5.72 -7.71
CA PHE A 131 26.32 -5.16 -8.85
C PHE A 131 25.53 -5.36 -10.14
N GLU A 132 25.41 -4.29 -10.93
CA GLU A 132 24.95 -4.35 -12.33
C GLU A 132 26.15 -4.49 -13.30
N ASP A 133 27.33 -4.01 -12.90
CA ASP A 133 28.56 -4.05 -13.69
C ASP A 133 29.17 -5.46 -13.69
N ARG A 134 29.36 -6.00 -14.90
CA ARG A 134 29.89 -7.37 -15.10
C ARG A 134 31.34 -7.53 -14.67
N GLU A 135 32.18 -6.52 -14.82
CA GLU A 135 33.58 -6.61 -14.40
C GLU A 135 33.68 -6.60 -12.86
N MET A 136 32.83 -5.84 -12.17
CA MET A 136 32.74 -5.90 -10.71
C MET A 136 32.26 -7.28 -10.23
N ILE A 137 31.25 -7.86 -10.89
CA ILE A 137 30.79 -9.22 -10.59
C ILE A 137 31.93 -10.22 -10.77
N LYS A 138 32.63 -10.16 -11.91
CA LYS A 138 33.76 -11.03 -12.23
C LYS A 138 34.88 -10.92 -11.19
N GLN A 139 35.25 -9.69 -10.82
CA GLN A 139 36.28 -9.47 -9.79
C GLN A 139 35.88 -10.09 -8.45
N ARG A 140 34.63 -9.92 -8.02
CA ARG A 140 34.18 -10.41 -6.71
C ARG A 140 33.91 -11.92 -6.67
N LEU A 141 33.57 -12.52 -7.81
CA LEU A 141 33.37 -13.97 -7.95
C LEU A 141 34.67 -14.73 -8.27
N SER A 142 35.75 -14.06 -8.65
CA SER A 142 37.06 -14.69 -8.91
C SER A 142 37.63 -15.47 -7.71
N LYS A 143 37.23 -15.13 -6.48
CA LYS A 143 37.60 -15.91 -5.29
C LYS A 143 37.06 -17.35 -5.32
N PHE A 144 36.10 -17.65 -6.19
CA PHE A 144 35.53 -18.98 -6.38
C PHE A 144 36.09 -19.70 -7.62
N ASP A 145 37.18 -19.19 -8.22
CA ASP A 145 37.86 -19.79 -9.39
C ASP A 145 38.36 -21.22 -9.11
N ASN A 146 38.61 -21.55 -7.84
CA ASN A 146 39.04 -22.90 -7.42
C ASN A 146 37.87 -23.87 -7.19
N ILE A 147 36.63 -23.36 -7.16
CA ILE A 147 35.42 -24.15 -6.89
C ILE A 147 34.69 -24.43 -8.20
N PHE A 148 34.63 -23.45 -9.10
CA PHE A 148 33.84 -23.55 -10.33
C PHE A 148 34.71 -23.48 -11.58
N ASP A 149 34.32 -24.25 -12.58
CA ASP A 149 34.89 -24.14 -13.92
C ASP A 149 34.69 -22.75 -14.55
N LYS A 150 35.64 -22.37 -15.41
CA LYS A 150 35.58 -21.10 -16.17
C LYS A 150 34.29 -20.97 -17.01
N SER A 151 33.69 -22.08 -17.44
CA SER A 151 32.43 -22.10 -18.19
C SER A 151 31.23 -21.70 -17.31
N VAL A 152 31.16 -22.23 -16.09
CA VAL A 152 30.15 -21.93 -15.07
C VAL A 152 30.27 -20.47 -14.64
N LEU A 153 31.49 -20.03 -14.32
CA LEU A 153 31.76 -18.64 -13.94
C LEU A 153 31.33 -17.65 -15.02
N LYS A 154 31.64 -17.92 -16.30
CA LYS A 154 31.16 -17.10 -17.43
C LYS A 154 29.64 -17.01 -17.50
N LYS A 155 28.90 -18.07 -17.15
CA LYS A 155 27.43 -18.04 -17.08
C LYS A 155 26.96 -17.23 -15.86
N LEU A 156 27.58 -17.42 -14.69
CA LEU A 156 27.28 -16.64 -13.47
C LEU A 156 27.49 -15.15 -13.69
N PHE A 157 28.58 -14.73 -14.35
CA PHE A 157 28.87 -13.31 -14.63
C PHE A 157 27.80 -12.62 -15.50
N ARG A 158 27.01 -13.40 -16.24
CA ARG A 158 25.93 -12.90 -17.11
C ARG A 158 24.58 -12.90 -16.40
N ARG A 159 24.46 -13.59 -15.26
CA ARG A 159 23.26 -13.59 -14.45
C ARG A 159 23.23 -12.31 -13.62
N HIS A 160 22.04 -11.72 -13.48
CA HIS A 160 21.82 -10.58 -12.61
C HIS A 160 20.46 -10.74 -11.96
N TYR A 161 20.42 -10.55 -10.64
CA TYR A 161 19.21 -10.57 -9.84
C TYR A 161 18.84 -9.15 -9.42
N THR A 162 17.54 -8.86 -9.33
CA THR A 162 17.07 -7.54 -8.91
C THR A 162 16.11 -7.65 -7.75
N GLY A 163 16.14 -6.64 -6.89
CA GLY A 163 15.23 -6.52 -5.76
C GLY A 163 15.75 -7.15 -4.47
N TRP A 164 15.23 -6.62 -3.37
CA TRP A 164 15.59 -7.00 -2.01
C TRP A 164 14.35 -7.57 -1.31
N GLY A 165 14.58 -8.53 -0.42
CA GLY A 165 13.58 -9.05 0.50
C GLY A 165 13.18 -8.02 1.55
N LYS A 166 12.39 -8.45 2.54
CA LYS A 166 11.96 -7.59 3.65
C LYS A 166 12.65 -7.89 4.98
N LEU A 167 13.31 -9.04 5.07
CA LEU A 167 13.86 -9.59 6.29
C LEU A 167 15.36 -9.87 6.11
N SER A 168 16.10 -9.78 7.20
CA SER A 168 17.52 -10.07 7.28
C SER A 168 17.78 -11.57 7.48
N ALA A 169 18.97 -12.03 7.11
CA ALA A 169 19.43 -13.39 7.41
C ALA A 169 19.42 -13.66 8.92
N LYS A 170 19.84 -12.66 9.71
CA LYS A 170 19.88 -12.75 11.17
C LYS A 170 18.50 -12.95 11.78
N LEU A 171 17.45 -12.31 11.24
CA LEU A 171 16.10 -12.55 11.73
C LEU A 171 15.60 -13.96 11.37
N ILE A 172 15.79 -14.38 10.12
CA ILE A 172 15.26 -15.66 9.60
C ILE A 172 15.97 -16.85 10.26
N ASN A 173 17.30 -16.84 10.29
CA ASN A 173 18.11 -18.00 10.68
C ASN A 173 19.29 -17.68 11.63
N GLY A 174 19.35 -16.47 12.19
CA GLY A 174 20.42 -16.09 13.12
C GLY A 174 19.99 -16.05 14.59
N ILE A 175 18.88 -15.37 14.90
CA ILE A 175 18.34 -15.34 16.25
C ILE A 175 17.69 -16.67 16.59
N ARG A 176 17.95 -17.15 17.81
CA ARG A 176 17.44 -18.42 18.33
C ARG A 176 16.51 -18.20 19.50
N ASP A 177 15.52 -19.06 19.66
CA ASP A 177 14.76 -19.10 20.90
C ASP A 177 15.62 -19.61 22.07
N GLU A 178 15.52 -18.96 23.22
CA GLU A 178 16.34 -19.28 24.41
C GLU A 178 16.02 -20.65 25.02
N LYS A 179 14.79 -21.16 24.86
CA LYS A 179 14.40 -22.46 25.43
C LYS A 179 14.69 -23.61 24.49
N SER A 180 14.31 -23.48 23.22
CA SER A 180 14.44 -24.57 22.24
C SER A 180 15.76 -24.57 21.46
N GLY A 181 16.44 -23.42 21.39
CA GLY A 181 17.60 -23.21 20.52
C GLY A 181 17.26 -23.11 19.02
N LYS A 182 15.99 -23.26 18.64
CA LYS A 182 15.53 -23.20 17.23
C LYS A 182 15.51 -21.76 16.71
N THR A 183 15.87 -21.56 15.45
CA THR A 183 15.66 -20.30 14.72
C THR A 183 14.22 -20.17 14.24
N ILE A 184 13.86 -19.03 13.63
CA ILE A 184 12.54 -18.90 13.00
C ILE A 184 12.37 -19.93 11.90
N LEU A 185 13.37 -20.11 11.03
CA LEU A 185 13.31 -21.09 9.96
C LEU A 185 13.17 -22.53 10.51
N ASP A 186 13.89 -22.87 11.56
CA ASP A 186 13.78 -24.18 12.22
C ASP A 186 12.35 -24.46 12.69
N TYR A 187 11.67 -23.46 13.25
CA TYR A 187 10.25 -23.58 13.63
C TYR A 187 9.33 -23.75 12.41
N LEU A 188 9.55 -23.02 11.32
CA LEU A 188 8.72 -23.20 10.11
C LEU A 188 8.85 -24.62 9.54
N ILE A 189 10.06 -25.19 9.61
CA ILE A 189 10.33 -26.58 9.24
C ILE A 189 9.67 -27.54 10.24
N ASP A 190 9.85 -27.30 11.54
CA ASP A 190 9.33 -28.16 12.62
C ASP A 190 8.93 -27.35 13.86
N ASP A 191 7.63 -27.15 14.03
CA ASP A 191 7.00 -26.53 15.20
C ASP A 191 6.06 -27.53 15.93
N GLY A 192 6.33 -28.82 15.79
CA GLY A 192 5.41 -29.87 16.25
C GLY A 192 4.00 -29.69 15.66
N ILE A 193 2.99 -29.77 16.52
CA ILE A 193 1.57 -29.68 16.11
C ILE A 193 1.12 -28.24 15.84
N SER A 194 1.83 -27.24 16.40
CA SER A 194 1.39 -25.83 16.38
C SER A 194 1.51 -25.19 14.99
N ASN A 195 2.54 -25.56 14.23
CA ASN A 195 2.80 -25.08 12.87
C ASN A 195 2.65 -23.56 12.74
N ARG A 196 3.24 -22.80 13.67
CA ARG A 196 3.18 -21.34 13.71
C ARG A 196 3.91 -20.76 12.49
N ASN A 197 3.30 -19.78 11.81
CA ASN A 197 3.99 -19.02 10.78
C ASN A 197 4.85 -17.91 11.38
N PHE A 198 5.62 -17.21 10.54
CA PHE A 198 6.50 -16.11 10.95
C PHE A 198 5.82 -15.09 11.87
N MET A 199 4.63 -14.62 11.50
CA MET A 199 3.91 -13.60 12.28
C MET A 199 3.48 -14.11 13.65
N GLN A 200 3.13 -15.39 13.77
CA GLN A 200 2.81 -16.01 15.05
C GLN A 200 4.07 -16.16 15.91
N LEU A 201 5.18 -16.64 15.34
CA LEU A 201 6.43 -16.85 16.06
C LEU A 201 6.99 -15.56 16.69
N ILE A 202 6.97 -14.43 15.95
CA ILE A 202 7.49 -13.16 16.46
C ILE A 202 6.57 -12.46 17.47
N HIS A 203 5.32 -12.90 17.58
CA HIS A 203 4.33 -12.33 18.51
C HIS A 203 3.97 -13.26 19.67
N ASP A 204 4.49 -14.48 19.67
CA ASP A 204 4.29 -15.46 20.72
C ASP A 204 5.01 -15.04 22.01
N ASP A 205 4.26 -14.92 23.10
CA ASP A 205 4.79 -14.56 24.41
C ASP A 205 5.55 -15.71 25.10
N THR A 206 5.37 -16.95 24.61
CA THR A 206 6.09 -18.13 25.11
C THR A 206 7.51 -18.24 24.54
N LEU A 207 7.78 -17.55 23.43
CA LEU A 207 9.07 -17.51 22.73
C LEU A 207 9.84 -16.22 23.03
N SER A 208 11.16 -16.30 22.97
CA SER A 208 12.05 -15.16 23.23
C SER A 208 12.20 -14.18 22.06
N PHE A 209 11.74 -14.52 20.85
CA PHE A 209 11.86 -13.68 19.65
C PHE A 209 11.24 -12.29 19.84
N LYS A 210 10.03 -12.21 20.40
CA LYS A 210 9.30 -10.96 20.63
C LYS A 210 10.12 -9.96 21.45
N LYS A 211 10.74 -10.44 22.53
CA LYS A 211 11.59 -9.63 23.42
C LYS A 211 12.87 -9.17 22.71
N LYS A 212 13.52 -10.07 21.95
CA LYS A 212 14.74 -9.75 21.18
C LYS A 212 14.49 -8.67 20.12
N ILE A 213 13.38 -8.79 19.38
CA ILE A 213 12.94 -7.80 18.38
C ILE A 213 12.64 -6.46 19.05
N GLN A 214 11.85 -6.45 20.14
CA GLN A 214 11.53 -5.21 20.87
C GLN A 214 12.80 -4.52 21.36
N LYS A 215 13.75 -5.26 21.92
CA LYS A 215 15.04 -4.70 22.37
C LYS A 215 15.83 -4.07 21.23
N ALA A 216 15.86 -4.71 20.06
CA ALA A 216 16.54 -4.16 18.88
C ALA A 216 15.86 -2.91 18.29
N GLN A 217 14.54 -2.77 18.50
CA GLN A 217 13.77 -1.62 18.03
C GLN A 217 13.81 -0.42 18.97
N ILE A 218 14.24 -0.59 20.23
CA ILE A 218 14.50 0.52 21.16
C ILE A 218 15.80 1.19 20.74
N ILE A 219 15.73 1.98 19.67
CA ILE A 219 16.78 2.94 19.32
C ILE A 219 16.64 4.10 20.30
N GLY A 220 17.68 4.35 21.08
CA GLY A 220 17.73 5.25 22.24
C GLY A 220 17.57 6.75 21.98
N ASP A 221 16.61 7.18 21.17
CA ASP A 221 16.23 8.58 21.06
C ASP A 221 14.72 8.72 20.82
N GLN A 222 13.94 8.65 21.91
CA GLN A 222 12.51 9.01 21.89
C GLN A 222 12.30 10.50 21.52
N ASP A 223 13.34 11.33 21.57
CA ASP A 223 13.23 12.78 21.41
C ASP A 223 13.32 13.28 19.96
N ASN A 224 13.72 12.46 18.98
CA ASN A 224 13.87 12.93 17.61
C ASN A 224 12.72 12.50 16.69
N ILE A 225 11.50 12.95 16.98
CA ILE A 225 10.32 12.72 16.15
C ILE A 225 10.53 13.13 14.68
N LYS A 226 11.43 14.08 14.43
CA LYS A 226 11.82 14.50 13.08
C LYS A 226 12.57 13.38 12.35
N GLN A 227 13.50 12.68 12.98
CA GLN A 227 14.19 11.52 12.39
C GLN A 227 13.22 10.37 12.14
N VAL A 228 12.33 10.08 13.10
CA VAL A 228 11.30 9.03 12.96
C VAL A 228 10.39 9.33 11.77
N VAL A 229 9.93 10.56 11.60
CA VAL A 229 9.11 10.96 10.44
C VAL A 229 9.93 10.97 9.14
N GLN A 230 11.22 11.32 9.19
CA GLN A 230 12.10 11.30 8.03
C GLN A 230 12.37 9.89 7.49
N SER A 231 12.47 8.88 8.36
CA SER A 231 12.69 7.49 7.96
C SER A 231 11.44 6.80 7.39
N MET A 232 10.24 7.36 7.61
CA MET A 232 9.00 6.78 7.08
C MET A 232 8.96 6.78 5.55
N PRO A 233 8.35 5.77 4.91
CA PRO A 233 8.06 5.81 3.49
C PRO A 233 6.96 6.84 3.20
N GLY A 234 7.12 7.65 2.14
CA GLY A 234 6.13 8.64 1.73
C GLY A 234 6.73 9.91 1.12
N SER A 235 5.88 10.75 0.53
CA SER A 235 6.31 12.00 -0.07
C SER A 235 6.83 12.99 0.99
N PRO A 236 7.76 13.90 0.64
CA PRO A 236 8.18 14.96 1.56
C PRO A 236 7.02 15.84 2.07
N ALA A 237 6.01 16.08 1.22
CA ALA A 237 4.81 16.84 1.58
C ALA A 237 4.03 16.15 2.71
N ILE A 238 3.84 14.83 2.58
CA ILE A 238 3.23 13.98 3.59
C ILE A 238 4.01 14.05 4.92
N LYS A 239 5.33 13.88 4.88
CA LYS A 239 6.20 13.94 6.07
C LYS A 239 6.12 15.29 6.79
N LYS A 240 6.08 16.40 6.02
CA LYS A 240 5.86 17.74 6.55
C LYS A 240 4.51 17.81 7.29
N GLY A 241 3.45 17.26 6.69
CA GLY A 241 2.13 17.14 7.30
C GLY A 241 2.14 16.41 8.65
N ILE A 242 2.67 15.18 8.70
CA ILE A 242 2.77 14.39 9.94
C ILE A 242 3.45 15.19 11.05
N LEU A 243 4.62 15.76 10.74
CA LEU A 243 5.43 16.49 11.71
C LEU A 243 4.70 17.71 12.26
N GLN A 244 3.99 18.47 11.40
CA GLN A 244 3.21 19.63 11.86
C GLN A 244 2.00 19.20 12.69
N SER A 245 1.27 18.16 12.28
CA SER A 245 0.12 17.66 13.05
C SER A 245 0.49 17.29 14.47
N ILE A 246 1.63 16.61 14.67
CA ILE A 246 2.06 16.21 16.01
C ILE A 246 2.46 17.43 16.85
N LYS A 247 3.16 18.41 16.25
CA LYS A 247 3.51 19.66 16.95
C LYS A 247 2.27 20.45 17.38
N ILE A 248 1.26 20.54 16.53
CA ILE A 248 0.00 21.23 16.84
C ILE A 248 -0.70 20.54 18.02
N VAL A 249 -0.76 19.20 18.03
CA VAL A 249 -1.35 18.46 19.15
C VAL A 249 -0.60 18.73 20.45
N ASP A 250 0.74 18.76 20.43
CA ASP A 250 1.53 19.08 21.63
C ASP A 250 1.24 20.47 22.17
N GLU A 251 1.13 21.45 21.27
CA GLU A 251 0.84 22.83 21.63
C GLU A 251 -0.56 22.94 22.23
N LEU A 252 -1.56 22.28 21.64
CA LEU A 252 -2.92 22.24 22.19
C LEU A 252 -2.97 21.61 23.59
N VAL A 253 -2.24 20.51 23.83
CA VAL A 253 -2.16 19.89 25.16
C VAL A 253 -1.53 20.85 26.17
N LYS A 254 -0.47 21.56 25.79
CA LYS A 254 0.17 22.57 26.64
C LYS A 254 -0.76 23.74 26.96
N VAL A 255 -1.47 24.27 25.96
CA VAL A 255 -2.43 25.38 26.12
C VAL A 255 -3.60 24.96 27.02
N MET A 256 -4.10 23.75 26.87
CA MET A 256 -5.26 23.25 27.65
C MET A 256 -4.88 22.74 29.04
N GLY A 257 -3.59 22.53 29.32
CA GLY A 257 -3.09 22.02 30.60
C GLY A 257 -3.47 20.58 30.94
N ARG A 258 -4.11 19.84 30.03
CA ARG A 258 -4.54 18.45 30.21
C ARG A 258 -4.58 17.69 28.89
N ASN A 259 -4.47 16.37 28.98
CA ASN A 259 -4.66 15.50 27.82
C ASN A 259 -6.12 15.50 27.36
N PRO A 260 -6.39 15.44 26.05
CA PRO A 260 -7.74 15.33 25.53
C PRO A 260 -8.30 13.91 25.76
N GLU A 261 -9.63 13.78 25.81
CA GLU A 261 -10.27 12.45 25.83
C GLU A 261 -10.05 11.70 24.51
N SER A 262 -10.09 12.42 23.40
CA SER A 262 -9.88 11.86 22.07
C SER A 262 -9.21 12.85 21.12
N ILE A 263 -8.48 12.31 20.15
CA ILE A 263 -7.86 13.07 19.06
C ILE A 263 -8.39 12.48 17.76
N VAL A 264 -9.10 13.28 16.97
CA VAL A 264 -9.65 12.85 15.68
C VAL A 264 -8.74 13.31 14.56
N VAL A 265 -8.22 12.34 13.80
CA VAL A 265 -7.31 12.57 12.68
C VAL A 265 -8.04 12.25 11.38
N GLU A 266 -8.12 13.24 10.52
CA GLU A 266 -8.49 13.08 9.11
C GLU A 266 -7.35 13.62 8.26
N MET A 267 -6.89 12.81 7.30
CA MET A 267 -5.90 13.26 6.34
C MET A 267 -6.59 13.43 4.99
N ALA A 268 -6.47 14.64 4.45
CA ALA A 268 -6.97 14.93 3.12
C ALA A 268 -6.44 13.91 2.11
N ARG A 269 -7.25 13.62 1.08
CA ARG A 269 -6.69 13.20 -0.21
C ARG A 269 -5.70 14.28 -0.59
N GLU A 270 -4.41 14.01 -0.53
CA GLU A 270 -3.49 14.79 -1.35
C GLU A 270 -4.06 14.70 -2.77
N ASN A 271 -4.56 15.83 -3.27
CA ASN A 271 -4.70 16.02 -4.70
C ASN A 271 -3.27 16.05 -5.25
N GLN A 272 -2.66 14.86 -5.34
CA GLN A 272 -1.53 14.60 -6.20
C GLN A 272 -1.83 15.12 -7.62
N TYR A 273 -3.10 15.28 -7.99
CA TYR A 273 -3.56 15.81 -9.26
C TYR A 273 -3.00 17.18 -9.72
N THR A 274 -2.54 18.10 -8.87
CA THR A 274 -2.13 19.43 -9.40
C THR A 274 -0.78 19.41 -10.12
N ASN A 275 0.23 18.75 -9.55
CA ASN A 275 1.53 18.52 -10.21
C ASN A 275 1.61 17.12 -10.87
N GLN A 276 1.05 16.10 -10.24
CA GLN A 276 1.01 14.74 -10.78
C GLN A 276 -0.07 14.59 -11.85
N GLY A 277 -1.10 15.43 -11.93
CA GLY A 277 -2.01 15.46 -13.09
C GLY A 277 -1.31 16.01 -14.34
N LYS A 278 -0.42 17.00 -14.18
CA LYS A 278 0.46 17.52 -15.26
C LYS A 278 1.58 16.53 -15.63
N SER A 279 2.14 15.78 -14.67
CA SER A 279 3.14 14.74 -14.94
C SER A 279 2.53 13.42 -15.46
N ASN A 280 1.35 13.03 -14.97
CA ASN A 280 0.60 11.89 -15.48
C ASN A 280 0.04 12.17 -16.89
N SER A 281 -0.32 13.43 -17.20
CA SER A 281 -0.71 13.76 -18.57
C SER A 281 0.44 13.47 -19.52
N GLN A 282 1.69 13.85 -19.23
CA GLN A 282 2.86 13.51 -20.05
C GLN A 282 3.04 11.99 -20.28
N GLN A 283 2.56 11.13 -19.37
CA GLN A 283 2.61 9.67 -19.52
C GLN A 283 1.40 9.06 -20.23
N ARG A 284 0.24 9.74 -20.29
CA ARG A 284 -1.00 9.16 -20.85
C ARG A 284 -0.87 8.84 -22.33
N LEU A 285 -0.39 9.78 -23.14
CA LEU A 285 -0.21 9.55 -24.58
C LEU A 285 0.81 8.45 -24.83
N LYS A 286 2.00 8.52 -24.21
CA LYS A 286 3.04 7.50 -24.37
C LYS A 286 2.54 6.10 -23.99
N ARG A 287 1.83 5.98 -22.86
CA ARG A 287 1.23 4.71 -22.43
C ARG A 287 0.20 4.21 -23.44
N LEU A 288 -0.68 5.10 -23.94
CA LEU A 288 -1.64 4.73 -24.98
C LEU A 288 -0.95 4.29 -26.27
N GLU A 289 0.09 4.98 -26.71
CA GLU A 289 0.86 4.61 -27.90
C GLU A 289 1.50 3.23 -27.78
N GLU A 290 2.17 2.94 -26.65
CA GLU A 290 2.77 1.64 -26.37
C GLU A 290 1.70 0.53 -26.32
N SER A 291 0.63 0.76 -25.57
CA SER A 291 -0.47 -0.20 -25.40
C SER A 291 -1.25 -0.46 -26.69
N LEU A 292 -1.58 0.58 -27.46
CA LEU A 292 -2.32 0.43 -28.72
C LEU A 292 -1.45 -0.19 -29.81
N LYS A 293 -0.14 0.06 -29.80
CA LYS A 293 0.81 -0.64 -30.67
C LYS A 293 0.85 -2.13 -30.35
N GLU A 294 0.85 -2.51 -29.07
CA GLU A 294 0.77 -3.91 -28.63
C GLU A 294 -0.56 -4.57 -29.03
N LEU A 295 -1.66 -3.81 -29.02
CA LEU A 295 -2.96 -4.26 -29.54
C LEU A 295 -3.01 -4.35 -31.08
N GLY A 296 -2.10 -3.68 -31.79
CA GLY A 296 -2.13 -3.54 -33.25
C GLY A 296 -3.16 -2.51 -33.75
N SER A 297 -3.66 -1.64 -32.87
CA SER A 297 -4.65 -0.62 -33.22
C SER A 297 -4.01 0.68 -33.70
N LYS A 298 -4.60 1.29 -34.73
CA LYS A 298 -4.20 2.58 -35.30
C LYS A 298 -5.15 3.72 -34.90
N ILE A 299 -6.05 3.48 -33.94
CA ILE A 299 -7.11 4.41 -33.55
C ILE A 299 -6.62 5.82 -33.17
N LEU A 300 -5.42 5.97 -32.61
CA LEU A 300 -4.84 7.29 -32.29
C LEU A 300 -4.55 8.15 -33.54
N LYS A 301 -4.36 7.52 -34.70
CA LYS A 301 -4.12 8.19 -35.99
C LYS A 301 -5.39 8.29 -36.83
N GLU A 302 -6.23 7.26 -36.77
CA GLU A 302 -7.43 7.14 -37.60
C GLU A 302 -8.63 7.90 -37.01
N ASN A 303 -8.72 7.96 -35.68
CA ASN A 303 -9.85 8.55 -34.98
C ASN A 303 -9.36 9.71 -34.11
N VAL A 304 -9.28 10.90 -34.72
CA VAL A 304 -8.97 12.17 -34.04
C VAL A 304 -10.23 13.02 -34.07
N PRO A 305 -10.68 13.63 -32.95
CA PRO A 305 -11.86 14.49 -32.95
C PRO A 305 -11.70 15.61 -33.99
N ALA A 306 -12.73 15.92 -34.77
CA ALA A 306 -12.68 16.89 -35.87
C ALA A 306 -12.22 18.30 -35.43
N LYS A 307 -12.39 18.62 -34.14
CA LYS A 307 -11.99 19.89 -33.52
C LYS A 307 -10.51 19.96 -33.13
N LEU A 308 -9.73 18.89 -33.32
CA LEU A 308 -8.32 18.79 -32.95
C LEU A 308 -7.46 18.43 -34.15
N SER A 309 -6.32 19.11 -34.31
CA SER A 309 -5.35 18.78 -35.37
C SER A 309 -4.49 17.57 -35.02
N LYS A 310 -4.29 17.30 -33.73
CA LYS A 310 -3.58 16.12 -33.21
C LYS A 310 -4.03 15.81 -31.78
N ILE A 311 -3.82 14.56 -31.36
CA ILE A 311 -3.94 14.18 -29.96
C ILE A 311 -2.68 14.58 -29.22
N ASP A 312 -2.85 15.25 -28.08
CA ASP A 312 -1.77 15.59 -27.17
C ASP A 312 -2.19 15.27 -25.73
N ASN A 313 -1.27 15.46 -24.80
CA ASN A 313 -1.55 15.17 -23.39
C ASN A 313 -2.57 16.12 -22.75
N ASN A 314 -2.80 17.30 -23.36
CA ASN A 314 -3.81 18.24 -22.86
C ASN A 314 -5.21 17.79 -23.27
N SER A 315 -5.41 17.31 -24.50
CA SER A 315 -6.69 16.75 -24.92
C SER A 315 -7.07 15.51 -24.11
N LEU A 316 -6.09 14.67 -23.77
CA LEU A 316 -6.28 13.48 -22.91
C LEU A 316 -6.57 13.80 -21.44
N GLN A 317 -6.65 15.07 -21.03
CA GLN A 317 -7.22 15.43 -19.73
C GLN A 317 -8.74 15.22 -19.71
N ASN A 318 -9.40 15.28 -20.88
CA ASN A 318 -10.81 14.94 -21.01
C ASN A 318 -11.00 13.44 -20.72
N GLU A 319 -11.73 13.13 -19.66
CA GLU A 319 -11.91 11.77 -19.18
C GLU A 319 -12.63 10.87 -20.20
N ARG A 320 -13.61 11.39 -20.94
CA ARG A 320 -14.34 10.62 -21.96
C ARG A 320 -13.43 10.27 -23.13
N LEU A 321 -12.64 11.24 -23.61
CA LEU A 321 -11.67 11.01 -24.69
C LEU A 321 -10.59 10.01 -24.27
N TYR A 322 -10.13 10.08 -23.02
CA TYR A 322 -9.16 9.11 -22.51
C TYR A 322 -9.75 7.70 -22.41
N LEU A 323 -10.97 7.55 -21.88
CA LEU A 323 -11.67 6.26 -21.83
C LEU A 323 -11.94 5.70 -23.23
N TYR A 324 -12.30 6.54 -24.20
CA TYR A 324 -12.49 6.15 -25.59
C TYR A 324 -11.26 5.39 -26.14
N TYR A 325 -10.06 5.98 -26.01
CA TYR A 325 -8.83 5.34 -26.49
C TYR A 325 -8.44 4.10 -25.68
N LEU A 326 -8.63 4.11 -24.35
CA LEU A 326 -8.40 2.92 -23.52
C LEU A 326 -9.31 1.74 -23.90
N GLN A 327 -10.48 2.03 -24.42
CA GLN A 327 -11.46 1.05 -24.87
C GLN A 327 -11.37 0.76 -26.36
N ASN A 328 -10.32 1.25 -27.03
CA ASN A 328 -10.14 1.11 -28.46
C ASN A 328 -11.40 1.51 -29.27
N GLY A 329 -12.07 2.57 -28.84
CA GLY A 329 -13.24 3.13 -29.51
C GLY A 329 -14.52 2.31 -29.38
N LYS A 330 -14.58 1.33 -28.47
CA LYS A 330 -15.75 0.45 -28.30
C LYS A 330 -16.46 0.67 -26.97
N ASP A 331 -17.78 0.47 -26.98
CA ASP A 331 -18.61 0.38 -25.78
C ASP A 331 -18.17 -0.84 -24.95
N MET A 332 -17.99 -0.67 -23.64
CA MET A 332 -17.50 -1.76 -22.79
C MET A 332 -18.51 -2.89 -22.55
N TYR A 333 -19.80 -2.62 -22.73
CA TYR A 333 -20.89 -3.56 -22.46
C TYR A 333 -21.49 -4.13 -23.74
N THR A 334 -21.73 -3.29 -24.75
CA THR A 334 -22.28 -3.77 -26.03
C THR A 334 -21.18 -4.18 -27.00
N GLY A 335 -20.05 -3.48 -26.99
CA GLY A 335 -18.93 -3.61 -27.95
C GLY A 335 -19.18 -2.95 -29.31
N ASP A 336 -20.26 -2.17 -29.42
CA ASP A 336 -20.50 -1.30 -30.57
C ASP A 336 -19.45 -0.19 -30.63
N ASP A 337 -19.23 0.34 -31.82
CA ASP A 337 -18.29 1.44 -32.00
C ASP A 337 -18.87 2.74 -31.43
N LEU A 338 -18.02 3.46 -30.72
CA LEU A 338 -18.30 4.78 -30.19
C LEU A 338 -17.86 5.83 -31.21
N ASP A 339 -18.68 6.86 -31.39
CA ASP A 339 -18.37 8.01 -32.21
C ASP A 339 -17.55 9.03 -31.39
N ILE A 340 -16.32 9.28 -31.85
CA ILE A 340 -15.37 10.16 -31.17
C ILE A 340 -15.81 11.63 -31.17
N ASP A 341 -16.63 12.05 -32.14
CA ASP A 341 -17.14 13.41 -32.21
C ASP A 341 -18.39 13.62 -31.36
N ARG A 342 -19.00 12.52 -30.87
CA ARG A 342 -20.23 12.51 -30.05
C ARG A 342 -20.02 11.98 -28.64
N LEU A 343 -18.79 12.09 -28.11
CA LEU A 343 -18.48 11.61 -26.76
C LEU A 343 -19.39 12.17 -25.66
N SER A 344 -19.94 13.37 -25.82
CA SER A 344 -20.90 13.97 -24.89
C SER A 344 -22.19 13.16 -24.71
N ASN A 345 -22.55 12.35 -25.72
CA ASN A 345 -23.78 11.53 -25.73
C ASN A 345 -23.59 10.19 -25.00
N TYR A 346 -22.37 9.91 -24.53
CA TYR A 346 -22.05 8.69 -23.81
C TYR A 346 -21.86 8.96 -22.32
N ASP A 347 -22.20 7.95 -21.55
CA ASP A 347 -22.15 7.97 -20.10
C ASP A 347 -20.83 7.40 -19.61
N ILE A 348 -20.34 7.95 -18.50
CA ILE A 348 -19.28 7.32 -17.72
C ILE A 348 -19.97 6.50 -16.62
N ASP A 349 -19.97 5.18 -16.77
CA ASP A 349 -20.49 4.26 -15.75
C ASP A 349 -19.38 3.82 -14.79
N HIS A 350 -19.78 3.53 -13.55
CA HIS A 350 -18.93 2.93 -12.54
C HIS A 350 -19.14 1.43 -12.50
N ILE A 351 -18.09 0.65 -12.78
CA ILE A 351 -18.17 -0.83 -12.86
C ILE A 351 -18.76 -1.38 -11.56
N ILE A 352 -18.15 -1.04 -10.42
CA ILE A 352 -18.75 -1.20 -9.10
C ILE A 352 -19.52 0.09 -8.78
N PRO A 353 -20.84 0.02 -8.49
CA PRO A 353 -21.67 1.19 -8.24
C PRO A 353 -21.14 2.11 -7.14
N GLN A 354 -21.28 3.42 -7.32
CA GLN A 354 -20.82 4.43 -6.37
C GLN A 354 -21.50 4.33 -4.99
N ALA A 355 -22.70 3.75 -4.94
CA ALA A 355 -23.40 3.45 -3.69
C ALA A 355 -22.53 2.58 -2.76
N PHE A 356 -21.81 1.61 -3.33
CA PHE A 356 -20.95 0.69 -2.56
C PHE A 356 -19.51 1.17 -2.50
N LEU A 357 -18.94 1.67 -3.60
CA LEU A 357 -17.54 2.06 -3.67
C LEU A 357 -17.36 3.44 -4.32
N LYS A 358 -16.99 4.45 -3.51
CA LYS A 358 -16.60 5.80 -3.97
C LYS A 358 -15.20 5.82 -4.60
N ASP A 359 -15.01 5.07 -5.69
CA ASP A 359 -13.79 5.01 -6.51
C ASP A 359 -14.03 5.71 -7.85
N ASN A 360 -13.43 6.90 -8.01
CA ASN A 360 -13.49 7.71 -9.22
C ASN A 360 -12.24 7.54 -10.11
N SER A 361 -11.41 6.53 -9.84
CA SER A 361 -10.27 6.21 -10.71
C SER A 361 -10.73 5.60 -12.03
N ILE A 362 -9.87 5.66 -13.04
CA ILE A 362 -10.08 5.04 -14.36
C ILE A 362 -10.29 3.51 -14.25
N ASP A 363 -9.79 2.88 -13.18
CA ASP A 363 -9.94 1.45 -12.92
C ASP A 363 -11.37 1.04 -12.54
N ASN A 364 -12.22 1.99 -12.13
CA ASN A 364 -13.63 1.73 -11.84
C ASN A 364 -14.58 2.42 -12.82
N LYS A 365 -14.08 3.10 -13.87
CA LYS A 365 -14.89 3.86 -14.82
C LYS A 365 -14.83 3.27 -16.23
N VAL A 366 -15.94 3.25 -16.93
CA VAL A 366 -16.03 2.87 -18.36
C VAL A 366 -16.91 3.85 -19.11
N LEU A 367 -16.62 4.04 -20.39
CA LEU A 367 -17.42 4.82 -21.32
C LEU A 367 -18.39 3.88 -22.04
N VAL A 368 -19.69 4.16 -21.95
CA VAL A 368 -20.76 3.32 -22.47
C VAL A 368 -21.90 4.17 -23.04
N SER A 369 -22.71 3.57 -23.90
CA SER A 369 -23.96 4.14 -24.39
C SER A 369 -24.97 4.32 -23.25
N SER A 370 -25.67 5.46 -23.23
CA SER A 370 -26.65 5.76 -22.18
C SER A 370 -27.83 4.77 -22.15
N ALA A 371 -28.11 4.09 -23.27
CA ALA A 371 -29.09 3.00 -23.31
C ALA A 371 -28.62 1.78 -22.50
N SER A 372 -27.35 1.37 -22.68
CA SER A 372 -26.77 0.26 -21.92
C SER A 372 -26.63 0.60 -20.43
N ASN A 373 -26.26 1.84 -20.11
CA ASN A 373 -26.12 2.30 -18.73
C ASN A 373 -27.46 2.26 -17.96
N ARG A 374 -28.55 2.74 -18.58
CA ARG A 374 -29.90 2.75 -17.96
C ARG A 374 -30.49 1.36 -17.73
N GLY A 375 -30.06 0.35 -18.49
CA GLY A 375 -30.52 -1.03 -18.34
C GLY A 375 -29.79 -1.84 -17.27
N LYS A 376 -28.80 -1.25 -16.59
CA LYS A 376 -27.97 -1.92 -15.58
C LYS A 376 -28.63 -1.85 -14.19
N SER A 377 -28.67 -2.97 -13.48
CA SER A 377 -29.02 -3.02 -12.05
C SER A 377 -27.91 -2.41 -11.17
N ASP A 378 -28.17 -2.18 -9.87
CA ASP A 378 -27.17 -1.76 -8.88
C ASP A 378 -26.15 -2.88 -8.57
N ASP A 379 -25.51 -3.45 -9.59
CA ASP A 379 -24.53 -4.53 -9.48
C ASP A 379 -23.41 -4.39 -10.54
N VAL A 380 -22.44 -5.30 -10.54
CA VAL A 380 -21.43 -5.44 -11.60
C VAL A 380 -22.07 -5.85 -12.94
N PRO A 381 -21.36 -5.73 -14.08
CA PRO A 381 -21.91 -6.15 -15.38
C PRO A 381 -22.48 -7.56 -15.32
N SER A 382 -23.65 -7.78 -15.94
CA SER A 382 -24.35 -9.06 -15.88
C SER A 382 -23.53 -10.20 -16.50
N LEU A 383 -23.81 -11.44 -16.10
CA LEU A 383 -23.09 -12.62 -16.59
C LEU A 383 -23.09 -12.72 -18.12
N ASP A 384 -24.19 -12.32 -18.78
CA ASP A 384 -24.30 -12.33 -20.24
C ASP A 384 -23.39 -11.30 -20.91
N VAL A 385 -23.28 -10.10 -20.32
CA VAL A 385 -22.31 -9.08 -20.77
C VAL A 385 -20.90 -9.61 -20.60
N VAL A 386 -20.58 -10.22 -19.44
CA VAL A 386 -19.26 -10.80 -19.19
C VAL A 386 -18.93 -11.87 -20.21
N LYS A 387 -19.80 -12.85 -20.44
CA LYS A 387 -19.58 -13.92 -21.43
C LYS A 387 -19.32 -13.35 -22.83
N LYS A 388 -20.09 -12.33 -23.25
CA LYS A 388 -19.94 -11.72 -24.57
C LYS A 388 -18.68 -10.89 -24.71
N ARG A 389 -18.21 -10.21 -23.64
CA ARG A 389 -17.14 -9.19 -23.72
C ARG A 389 -15.82 -9.60 -23.10
N LYS A 390 -15.74 -10.69 -22.33
CA LYS A 390 -14.54 -11.14 -21.63
C LYS A 390 -13.31 -11.29 -22.54
N THR A 391 -13.49 -11.85 -23.74
CA THR A 391 -12.38 -11.98 -24.71
C THR A 391 -11.81 -10.61 -25.10
N PHE A 392 -12.68 -9.65 -25.36
CA PHE A 392 -12.27 -8.27 -25.67
C PHE A 392 -11.58 -7.61 -24.47
N TRP A 393 -12.16 -7.70 -23.27
CA TRP A 393 -11.52 -7.16 -22.07
C TRP A 393 -10.16 -7.82 -21.78
N HIS A 394 -10.00 -9.11 -22.08
CA HIS A 394 -8.73 -9.81 -21.95
C HIS A 394 -7.68 -9.30 -22.94
N GLN A 395 -8.08 -8.94 -24.17
CA GLN A 395 -7.18 -8.27 -25.14
C GLN A 395 -6.74 -6.89 -24.63
N LEU A 396 -7.65 -6.11 -24.05
CA LEU A 396 -7.32 -4.82 -23.43
C LEU A 396 -6.37 -4.99 -22.22
N LEU A 397 -6.54 -6.06 -21.44
CA LEU A 397 -5.67 -6.37 -20.32
C LEU A 397 -4.27 -6.75 -20.79
N LYS A 398 -4.17 -7.64 -21.78
CA LYS A 398 -2.90 -8.09 -22.36
C LYS A 398 -2.09 -6.92 -22.92
N SER A 399 -2.76 -5.96 -23.56
CA SER A 399 -2.18 -4.71 -24.08
C SER A 399 -2.00 -3.61 -23.02
N LYS A 400 -2.29 -3.87 -21.74
CA LYS A 400 -2.14 -2.94 -20.60
C LYS A 400 -3.01 -1.66 -20.69
N LEU A 401 -4.04 -1.66 -21.54
CA LEU A 401 -5.05 -0.61 -21.63
C LEU A 401 -5.99 -0.61 -20.41
N ILE A 402 -6.24 -1.79 -19.83
CA ILE A 402 -6.91 -1.92 -18.52
C ILE A 402 -6.03 -2.64 -17.52
N SER A 403 -6.23 -2.37 -16.23
CA SER A 403 -5.53 -3.07 -15.15
C SER A 403 -6.16 -4.43 -14.85
N GLN A 404 -5.40 -5.31 -14.19
CA GLN A 404 -5.93 -6.58 -13.67
C GLN A 404 -7.14 -6.34 -12.77
N ARG A 405 -7.07 -5.35 -11.87
CA ARG A 405 -8.17 -4.97 -10.97
C ARG A 405 -9.43 -4.59 -11.74
N LYS A 406 -9.31 -3.81 -12.82
CA LYS A 406 -10.45 -3.43 -13.67
C LYS A 406 -11.06 -4.65 -14.35
N PHE A 407 -10.23 -5.53 -14.92
CA PHE A 407 -10.66 -6.79 -15.53
C PHE A 407 -11.37 -7.71 -14.52
N ASP A 408 -10.83 -7.84 -13.31
CA ASP A 408 -11.43 -8.64 -12.24
C ASP A 408 -12.80 -8.07 -11.86
N ASN A 409 -12.94 -6.76 -11.69
CA ASN A 409 -14.22 -6.13 -11.39
C ASN A 409 -15.25 -6.32 -12.52
N LEU A 410 -14.83 -6.17 -13.78
CA LEU A 410 -15.69 -6.40 -14.95
C LEU A 410 -16.17 -7.84 -15.04
N THR A 411 -15.32 -8.82 -14.70
CA THR A 411 -15.64 -10.26 -14.78
C THR A 411 -16.22 -10.84 -13.50
N LYS A 412 -16.50 -10.01 -12.48
CA LYS A 412 -16.88 -10.49 -11.14
C LYS A 412 -18.18 -11.29 -11.12
N ALA A 413 -19.09 -11.08 -12.08
CA ALA A 413 -20.32 -11.87 -12.21
C ALA A 413 -20.08 -13.37 -12.44
N GLU A 414 -18.98 -13.76 -13.09
CA GLU A 414 -18.61 -15.20 -13.23
C GLU A 414 -18.21 -15.84 -11.90
N ARG A 415 -17.88 -15.03 -10.90
CA ARG A 415 -17.50 -15.46 -9.54
C ARG A 415 -18.58 -15.15 -8.51
N GLY A 416 -19.84 -15.07 -8.96
CA GLY A 416 -21.00 -14.86 -8.09
C GLY A 416 -21.40 -13.39 -7.86
N GLY A 417 -20.80 -12.44 -8.58
CA GLY A 417 -21.19 -11.02 -8.51
C GLY A 417 -20.72 -10.33 -7.22
N LEU A 418 -21.46 -9.30 -6.78
CA LEU A 418 -21.22 -8.63 -5.51
C LEU A 418 -21.97 -9.35 -4.38
N SER A 419 -21.26 -10.16 -3.60
CA SER A 419 -21.86 -10.79 -2.42
C SER A 419 -22.26 -9.72 -1.38
N PRO A 420 -23.21 -10.03 -0.47
CA PRO A 420 -23.51 -9.16 0.66
C PRO A 420 -22.26 -8.77 1.47
N GLU A 421 -21.30 -9.68 1.63
CA GLU A 421 -20.03 -9.45 2.33
C GLU A 421 -19.14 -8.45 1.57
N ASP A 422 -19.08 -8.57 0.24
CA ASP A 422 -18.40 -7.59 -0.61
C ASP A 422 -19.00 -6.19 -0.43
N LYS A 423 -20.34 -6.08 -0.51
CA LYS A 423 -21.07 -4.83 -0.33
C LYS A 423 -20.79 -4.23 1.06
N ALA A 424 -20.90 -5.04 2.11
CA ALA A 424 -20.57 -4.63 3.48
C ALA A 424 -19.12 -4.14 3.60
N GLY A 425 -18.18 -4.88 3.00
CA GLY A 425 -16.75 -4.54 3.00
C GLY A 425 -16.43 -3.28 2.21
N PHE A 426 -17.16 -2.98 1.14
CA PHE A 426 -17.02 -1.72 0.40
C PHE A 426 -17.56 -0.52 1.20
N ILE A 427 -18.74 -0.66 1.79
CA ILE A 427 -19.34 0.42 2.61
C ILE A 427 -18.50 0.65 3.87
N GLN A 428 -18.03 -0.40 4.55
CA GLN A 428 -17.10 -0.27 5.68
C GLN A 428 -15.82 0.46 5.27
N ARG A 429 -15.27 0.14 4.09
CA ARG A 429 -14.13 0.89 3.52
C ARG A 429 -14.47 2.34 3.19
N GLN A 430 -15.73 2.77 3.13
CA GLN A 430 -16.05 4.21 3.03
C GLN A 430 -15.99 4.93 4.39
N LEU A 431 -16.10 4.18 5.49
CA LEU A 431 -16.11 4.71 6.85
C LEU A 431 -14.72 4.69 7.48
N VAL A 432 -14.06 3.53 7.40
CA VAL A 432 -12.78 3.26 8.08
C VAL A 432 -11.62 3.80 7.27
N GLU A 433 -10.73 4.56 7.89
CA GLU A 433 -9.51 5.02 7.24
C GLU A 433 -8.50 3.87 7.08
N THR A 434 -8.06 3.65 5.83
CA THR A 434 -7.18 2.54 5.46
C THR A 434 -5.81 2.99 5.00
N ARG A 435 -5.60 4.30 4.81
CA ARG A 435 -4.34 4.86 4.35
C ARG A 435 -3.24 4.70 5.38
N GLN A 436 -2.09 4.21 4.92
CA GLN A 436 -0.89 4.04 5.75
C GLN A 436 -0.46 5.37 6.40
N ILE A 437 -0.62 6.50 5.69
CA ILE A 437 -0.27 7.81 6.25
C ILE A 437 -1.08 8.14 7.51
N THR A 438 -2.41 8.03 7.46
CA THR A 438 -3.25 8.33 8.62
C THR A 438 -2.97 7.35 9.74
N LYS A 439 -2.72 6.07 9.41
CA LYS A 439 -2.30 5.06 10.40
C LYS A 439 -0.96 5.40 11.06
N HIS A 440 0.00 5.96 10.34
CA HIS A 440 1.27 6.39 10.92
C HIS A 440 1.10 7.58 11.86
N VAL A 441 0.30 8.59 11.49
CA VAL A 441 -0.02 9.70 12.39
C VAL A 441 -0.72 9.17 13.64
N ALA A 442 -1.72 8.31 13.46
CA ALA A 442 -2.46 7.74 14.57
C ALA A 442 -1.54 6.91 15.49
N ARG A 443 -0.65 6.09 14.92
CA ARG A 443 0.36 5.34 15.66
C ARG A 443 1.28 6.24 16.46
N LEU A 444 1.86 7.27 15.86
CA LEU A 444 2.79 8.16 16.55
C LEU A 444 2.10 8.90 17.71
N LEU A 445 0.84 9.30 17.54
CA LEU A 445 0.06 9.91 18.62
C LEU A 445 -0.26 8.87 19.70
N ASP A 446 -0.65 7.65 19.34
CA ASP A 446 -0.93 6.55 20.28
C ASP A 446 0.31 6.19 21.11
N GLU A 447 1.46 6.00 20.47
CA GLU A 447 2.75 5.74 21.13
C GLU A 447 3.15 6.88 22.07
N ARG A 448 2.77 8.12 21.74
CA ARG A 448 3.10 9.30 22.54
C ARG A 448 2.21 9.44 23.78
N PHE A 449 0.91 9.20 23.66
CA PHE A 449 -0.05 9.42 24.75
C PHE A 449 -0.34 8.15 25.58
N ASN A 450 -0.17 6.96 25.00
CA ASN A 450 -0.54 5.68 25.59
C ASN A 450 0.69 4.77 25.81
N ASN A 451 1.79 5.34 26.33
CA ASN A 451 3.05 4.63 26.59
C ASN A 451 3.10 3.86 27.92
N LYS A 452 2.11 4.07 28.80
CA LYS A 452 2.00 3.35 30.08
C LYS A 452 1.27 2.03 29.88
N LYS A 453 1.66 1.02 30.67
CA LYS A 453 1.00 -0.27 30.71
C LYS A 453 0.44 -0.54 32.09
N ASP A 454 -0.64 -1.30 32.15
CA ASP A 454 -1.19 -1.82 33.40
C ASP A 454 -0.39 -3.03 33.92
N GLU A 455 -0.81 -3.57 35.07
CA GLU A 455 -0.20 -4.72 35.74
C GLU A 455 -0.21 -5.99 34.86
N ASP A 456 -1.18 -6.09 33.94
CA ASP A 456 -1.31 -7.17 32.94
C ASP A 456 -0.45 -6.93 31.68
N ASN A 457 0.41 -5.90 31.66
CA ASN A 457 1.22 -5.50 30.51
C ASN A 457 0.38 -5.09 29.27
N LYS A 458 -0.90 -4.72 29.47
CA LYS A 458 -1.75 -4.11 28.43
C LYS A 458 -1.55 -2.59 28.43
N ALA A 459 -1.62 -1.99 27.25
CA ALA A 459 -1.48 -0.53 27.13
C ALA A 459 -2.65 0.17 27.84
N LEU A 460 -2.33 1.04 28.81
CA LEU A 460 -3.30 1.88 29.48
C LEU A 460 -3.69 3.02 28.54
N ARG A 461 -4.80 2.82 27.83
CA ARG A 461 -5.30 3.76 26.81
C ARG A 461 -6.04 4.92 27.47
N THR A 462 -5.33 6.01 27.68
CA THR A 462 -5.88 7.24 28.28
C THR A 462 -6.45 8.20 27.23
N VAL A 463 -5.85 8.22 26.03
CA VAL A 463 -6.28 9.08 24.91
C VAL A 463 -6.74 8.22 23.73
N LYS A 464 -7.98 8.43 23.26
CA LYS A 464 -8.51 7.69 22.10
C LYS A 464 -8.07 8.37 20.80
N ILE A 465 -7.21 7.71 20.03
CA ILE A 465 -6.80 8.22 18.71
C ILE A 465 -7.76 7.70 17.64
N ILE A 466 -8.61 8.57 17.11
CA ILE A 466 -9.69 8.23 16.19
C ILE A 466 -9.28 8.61 14.77
N THR A 467 -9.46 7.72 13.80
CA THR A 467 -9.26 8.02 12.38
C THR A 467 -10.58 8.05 11.63
N LEU A 468 -10.88 9.15 10.93
CA LEU A 468 -12.08 9.28 10.12
C LEU A 468 -11.75 9.48 8.64
N LYS A 469 -12.65 9.01 7.75
CA LYS A 469 -12.63 9.36 6.33
C LYS A 469 -13.38 10.66 6.07
N SER A 470 -12.82 11.47 5.17
CA SER A 470 -13.39 12.76 4.74
C SER A 470 -14.83 12.66 4.18
N SER A 471 -15.25 11.47 3.71
CA SER A 471 -16.61 11.20 3.21
C SER A 471 -17.67 11.42 4.28
N LEU A 472 -17.38 11.13 5.55
CA LEU A 472 -18.32 11.28 6.65
C LEU A 472 -18.68 12.74 6.90
N VAL A 473 -17.68 13.60 7.07
CA VAL A 473 -17.89 15.05 7.22
C VAL A 473 -18.46 15.67 5.95
N SER A 474 -18.07 15.20 4.76
CA SER A 474 -18.66 15.67 3.51
C SER A 474 -20.15 15.35 3.42
N GLN A 475 -20.55 14.15 3.85
CA GLN A 475 -21.96 13.75 3.90
C GLN A 475 -22.71 14.59 4.93
N PHE A 476 -22.16 14.76 6.13
CA PHE A 476 -22.74 15.60 7.19
C PHE A 476 -22.98 17.04 6.69
N ARG A 477 -21.99 17.64 6.01
CA ARG A 477 -22.15 18.97 5.40
C ARG A 477 -23.30 19.01 4.40
N LYS A 478 -23.42 18.01 3.52
CA LYS A 478 -24.48 17.95 2.51
C LYS A 478 -25.86 17.79 3.16
N ASP A 479 -25.97 16.91 4.14
CA ASP A 479 -27.24 16.61 4.82
C ASP A 479 -27.79 17.81 5.61
N PHE A 480 -26.92 18.71 6.09
CA PHE A 480 -27.31 19.87 6.91
C PHE A 480 -27.00 21.22 6.26
N GLU A 481 -26.76 21.24 4.95
CA GLU A 481 -26.54 22.45 4.14
C GLU A 481 -25.37 23.33 4.64
N LEU A 482 -24.33 22.70 5.19
CA LEU A 482 -23.12 23.36 5.70
C LEU A 482 -22.08 23.48 4.58
N TYR A 483 -22.40 24.30 3.59
CA TYR A 483 -21.61 24.44 2.35
C TYR A 483 -20.18 24.91 2.62
N LYS A 484 -19.26 24.40 1.80
CA LYS A 484 -17.83 24.72 1.83
C LYS A 484 -17.40 25.23 0.47
N VAL A 485 -16.97 26.49 0.41
CA VAL A 485 -16.42 27.13 -0.77
C VAL A 485 -14.97 27.49 -0.46
N ARG A 486 -14.01 26.81 -1.11
CA ARG A 486 -12.58 26.91 -0.77
C ARG A 486 -11.96 28.22 -1.28
N GLU A 487 -12.60 28.81 -2.27
CA GLU A 487 -12.18 30.01 -2.99
C GLU A 487 -12.41 31.29 -2.16
N ILE A 488 -13.29 31.24 -1.16
CA ILE A 488 -13.61 32.40 -0.31
C ILE A 488 -12.53 32.61 0.75
N ASN A 489 -12.11 31.54 1.44
CA ASN A 489 -11.10 31.60 2.50
C ASN A 489 -10.54 30.21 2.89
N ASP A 490 -9.50 30.23 3.71
CA ASP A 490 -8.82 29.04 4.25
C ASP A 490 -9.49 28.45 5.52
N PHE A 491 -10.61 29.01 6.00
CA PHE A 491 -11.25 28.56 7.25
C PHE A 491 -11.78 27.13 7.16
N HIS A 492 -12.00 26.67 5.93
CA HIS A 492 -12.53 25.34 5.68
C HIS A 492 -11.72 24.21 6.31
N HIS A 493 -10.39 24.37 6.50
CA HIS A 493 -9.57 23.41 7.21
C HIS A 493 -9.90 23.34 8.71
N ALA A 494 -10.06 24.49 9.37
CA ALA A 494 -10.46 24.56 10.78
C ALA A 494 -11.89 24.03 10.98
N HIS A 495 -12.80 24.41 10.07
CA HIS A 495 -14.18 23.93 10.08
C HIS A 495 -14.27 22.41 9.88
N ASP A 496 -13.50 21.84 8.95
CA ASP A 496 -13.46 20.38 8.76
C ASP A 496 -12.88 19.67 10.00
N ALA A 497 -11.83 20.20 10.63
CA ALA A 497 -11.28 19.65 11.88
C ALA A 497 -12.29 19.66 13.04
N TYR A 498 -13.05 20.76 13.20
CA TYR A 498 -14.14 20.84 14.17
C TYR A 498 -15.24 19.82 13.89
N LEU A 499 -15.71 19.73 12.64
CA LEU A 499 -16.76 18.77 12.27
C LEU A 499 -16.30 17.32 12.42
N ASN A 500 -15.02 17.02 12.16
CA ASN A 500 -14.45 15.70 12.43
C ASN A 500 -14.58 15.34 13.92
N ALA A 501 -14.25 16.26 14.83
CA ALA A 501 -14.39 16.06 16.27
C ALA A 501 -15.86 15.83 16.69
N VAL A 502 -16.79 16.64 16.17
CA VAL A 502 -18.23 16.53 16.45
C VAL A 502 -18.79 15.19 15.98
N VAL A 503 -18.58 14.85 14.71
CA VAL A 503 -19.13 13.64 14.09
C VAL A 503 -18.54 12.39 14.75
N ALA A 504 -17.22 12.32 14.96
CA ALA A 504 -16.57 11.18 15.63
C ALA A 504 -17.13 10.95 17.03
N SER A 505 -17.22 12.03 17.82
CA SER A 505 -17.64 11.95 19.22
C SER A 505 -19.09 11.47 19.33
N ALA A 506 -19.99 12.03 18.52
CA ALA A 506 -21.39 11.62 18.51
C ALA A 506 -21.55 10.16 18.03
N LEU A 507 -20.83 9.75 16.97
CA LEU A 507 -20.90 8.37 16.47
C LEU A 507 -20.39 7.35 17.49
N LEU A 508 -19.26 7.61 18.15
CA LEU A 508 -18.71 6.69 19.14
C LEU A 508 -19.50 6.68 20.45
N LYS A 509 -20.18 7.78 20.80
CA LYS A 509 -21.14 7.80 21.90
C LYS A 509 -22.42 7.04 21.56
N LYS A 510 -22.98 7.20 20.36
CA LYS A 510 -24.17 6.42 19.92
C LYS A 510 -23.86 4.94 19.79
N TYR A 511 -22.71 4.61 19.23
CA TYR A 511 -22.31 3.26 18.86
C TYR A 511 -20.92 2.93 19.42
N PRO A 512 -20.77 2.70 20.75
CA PRO A 512 -19.47 2.38 21.35
C PRO A 512 -18.79 1.13 20.75
N LYS A 513 -19.60 0.21 20.22
CA LYS A 513 -19.14 -1.01 19.55
C LYS A 513 -18.38 -0.75 18.24
N LEU A 514 -18.40 0.49 17.73
CA LEU A 514 -17.60 0.92 16.58
C LEU A 514 -16.17 1.35 16.94
N LYS A 515 -15.82 1.46 18.22
CA LYS A 515 -14.45 1.81 18.64
C LYS A 515 -13.36 1.00 17.91
N PRO A 516 -13.46 -0.33 17.73
CA PRO A 516 -12.43 -1.10 17.01
C PRO A 516 -12.22 -0.72 15.54
N GLU A 517 -13.17 0.01 14.94
CA GLU A 517 -13.10 0.43 13.54
C GLU A 517 -12.46 1.80 13.36
N PHE A 518 -12.65 2.69 14.35
CA PHE A 518 -12.20 4.07 14.28
C PHE A 518 -11.05 4.40 15.23
N VAL A 519 -10.97 3.74 16.39
CA VAL A 519 -9.93 3.95 17.40
C VAL A 519 -8.72 3.09 17.07
N TYR A 520 -7.58 3.74 16.83
CA TYR A 520 -6.33 3.08 16.51
C TYR A 520 -5.88 2.17 17.65
N GLY A 521 -5.61 0.90 17.34
CA GLY A 521 -5.08 -0.09 18.28
C GLY A 521 -6.12 -0.84 19.13
N ASP A 522 -7.40 -0.47 19.04
CA ASP A 522 -8.53 -1.25 19.57
C ASP A 522 -9.00 -2.33 18.57
N TYR A 523 -8.21 -2.61 17.52
CA TYR A 523 -8.54 -3.64 16.53
C TYR A 523 -8.72 -4.99 17.24
N PRO A 524 -9.79 -5.75 16.99
CA PRO A 524 -10.04 -6.97 17.73
C PRO A 524 -8.92 -7.98 17.46
N LYS A 525 -8.18 -8.38 18.51
CA LYS A 525 -7.48 -9.66 18.53
C LYS A 525 -8.55 -10.73 18.77
N TYR A 526 -9.18 -11.19 17.70
CA TYR A 526 -10.30 -12.14 17.71
C TYR A 526 -11.61 -11.63 18.35
N ASN A 527 -12.73 -11.88 17.66
CA ASN A 527 -14.11 -11.89 18.16
C ASN A 527 -14.70 -10.68 18.90
N SER A 528 -14.97 -9.58 18.20
CA SER A 528 -15.98 -8.62 18.68
C SER A 528 -16.76 -7.97 17.54
N PHE A 529 -18.08 -8.09 17.58
CA PHE A 529 -19.11 -7.55 16.66
C PHE A 529 -19.15 -8.11 15.22
N ARG A 530 -18.02 -8.56 14.66
CA ARG A 530 -17.93 -9.07 13.27
C ARG A 530 -18.72 -10.36 13.00
N GLU A 531 -18.93 -11.23 13.98
CA GLU A 531 -19.53 -12.57 13.79
C GLU A 531 -21.04 -12.64 14.05
N ARG A 532 -21.65 -11.66 14.74
CA ARG A 532 -23.06 -11.77 15.17
C ARG A 532 -24.07 -11.16 14.21
N LYS A 533 -23.60 -10.44 13.18
CA LYS A 533 -24.47 -9.81 12.16
C LYS A 533 -24.17 -10.41 10.80
N SER A 534 -25.23 -10.85 10.12
CA SER A 534 -25.21 -11.21 8.71
C SER A 534 -24.64 -10.06 7.87
N ALA A 535 -24.12 -10.37 6.70
CA ALA A 535 -23.56 -9.35 5.82
C ALA A 535 -24.60 -8.30 5.38
N THR A 536 -25.87 -8.70 5.24
CA THR A 536 -27.00 -7.79 4.99
C THR A 536 -27.20 -6.79 6.13
N GLU A 537 -27.16 -7.23 7.39
CA GLU A 537 -27.27 -6.34 8.55
C GLU A 537 -26.09 -5.37 8.64
N LYS A 538 -24.88 -5.79 8.22
CA LYS A 538 -23.71 -4.90 8.14
C LYS A 538 -23.90 -3.82 7.09
N VAL A 539 -24.39 -4.17 5.90
CA VAL A 539 -24.72 -3.20 4.84
C VAL A 539 -25.68 -2.15 5.38
N TYR A 540 -26.80 -2.59 5.96
CA TYR A 540 -27.83 -1.70 6.49
C TYR A 540 -27.29 -0.81 7.62
N PHE A 541 -26.50 -1.38 8.53
CA PHE A 541 -25.92 -0.63 9.63
C PHE A 541 -24.97 0.48 9.16
N TYR A 542 -24.03 0.17 8.27
CA TYR A 542 -23.06 1.16 7.80
C TYR A 542 -23.68 2.20 6.87
N SER A 543 -24.68 1.85 6.06
CA SER A 543 -25.39 2.81 5.21
C SER A 543 -26.18 3.83 6.03
N ASN A 544 -26.67 3.43 7.21
CA ASN A 544 -27.59 4.22 8.02
C ASN A 544 -26.92 4.90 9.22
N ILE A 545 -25.61 4.73 9.40
CA ILE A 545 -24.90 5.28 10.57
C ILE A 545 -25.06 6.81 10.72
N MET A 546 -25.09 7.53 9.59
CA MET A 546 -25.26 8.99 9.56
C MET A 546 -26.70 9.44 9.81
N ASN A 547 -27.68 8.53 9.73
CA ASN A 547 -29.08 8.86 9.97
C ASN A 547 -29.35 9.24 11.44
N THR A 548 -28.44 8.92 12.35
CA THR A 548 -28.46 9.38 13.76
C THR A 548 -28.66 10.90 13.85
N PHE A 549 -28.07 11.67 12.94
CA PHE A 549 -28.15 13.12 12.97
C PHE A 549 -29.45 13.67 12.37
N LYS A 550 -30.21 12.87 11.62
CA LYS A 550 -31.38 13.33 10.83
C LYS A 550 -32.66 13.29 11.65
N LYS A 551 -33.55 14.27 11.42
CA LYS A 551 -34.89 14.31 12.01
C LYS A 551 -35.80 13.25 11.38
N SER A 552 -35.84 13.23 10.04
CA SER A 552 -36.58 12.25 9.25
C SER A 552 -35.65 11.51 8.29
N ILE A 553 -35.96 10.25 8.01
CA ILE A 553 -35.27 9.40 7.04
C ILE A 553 -36.28 8.96 5.99
N THR A 554 -36.02 9.27 4.72
CA THR A 554 -36.76 8.66 3.61
C THR A 554 -36.04 7.38 3.19
N LEU A 555 -36.72 6.25 3.29
CA LEU A 555 -36.24 4.95 2.81
C LEU A 555 -36.38 4.85 1.29
N ALA A 556 -35.71 3.86 0.69
CA ALA A 556 -35.71 3.65 -0.75
C ALA A 556 -37.10 3.31 -1.34
N ASP A 557 -38.01 2.80 -0.51
CA ASP A 557 -39.41 2.53 -0.85
C ASP A 557 -40.34 3.75 -0.70
N GLY A 558 -39.78 4.92 -0.33
CA GLY A 558 -40.51 6.16 -0.11
C GLY A 558 -41.06 6.35 1.30
N THR A 559 -40.91 5.36 2.19
CA THR A 559 -41.38 5.45 3.58
C THR A 559 -40.56 6.50 4.35
N VAL A 560 -41.24 7.35 5.12
CA VAL A 560 -40.57 8.35 5.98
C VAL A 560 -40.61 7.87 7.43
N ILE A 561 -39.43 7.77 8.04
CA ILE A 561 -39.26 7.43 9.46
C ILE A 561 -38.77 8.65 10.22
N ASP A 562 -39.57 9.12 11.16
CA ASP A 562 -39.18 10.16 12.10
C ASP A 562 -38.40 9.58 13.28
N ARG A 563 -37.36 10.30 13.69
CA ARG A 563 -36.51 9.94 14.82
C ARG A 563 -36.67 10.96 15.95
N PRO A 564 -36.44 10.57 17.21
CA PRO A 564 -36.56 11.49 18.35
C PRO A 564 -35.63 12.69 18.21
N LEU A 565 -36.02 13.82 18.80
CA LEU A 565 -35.24 15.06 18.79
C LEU A 565 -33.87 14.88 19.46
N ILE A 566 -33.85 14.11 20.55
CA ILE A 566 -32.65 13.80 21.33
C ILE A 566 -32.29 12.32 21.07
N GLU A 567 -31.09 12.10 20.56
CA GLU A 567 -30.50 10.77 20.48
C GLU A 567 -29.74 10.48 21.77
N VAL A 568 -30.01 9.31 22.34
CA VAL A 568 -29.30 8.75 23.49
C VAL A 568 -28.62 7.45 23.11
N ASN A 569 -27.62 7.05 23.89
CA ASN A 569 -27.08 5.69 23.83
C ASN A 569 -28.08 4.73 24.47
N GLU A 570 -28.46 3.67 23.77
CA GLU A 570 -29.48 2.71 24.25
C GLU A 570 -29.01 1.86 25.43
N GLU A 571 -27.70 1.63 25.56
CA GLU A 571 -27.11 0.81 26.62
C GLU A 571 -26.82 1.62 27.89
N THR A 572 -26.33 2.86 27.73
CA THR A 572 -25.89 3.69 28.88
C THR A 572 -26.88 4.78 29.26
N GLY A 573 -27.86 5.09 28.40
CA GLY A 573 -28.76 6.24 28.56
C GLY A 573 -28.07 7.60 28.37
N GLU A 574 -26.78 7.63 28.04
CA GLU A 574 -26.03 8.88 27.89
C GLU A 574 -26.55 9.71 26.72
N TYR A 575 -26.57 11.03 26.92
CA TYR A 575 -26.87 12.00 25.88
C TYR A 575 -25.84 11.93 24.75
N VAL A 576 -26.32 11.85 23.49
CA VAL A 576 -25.46 11.77 22.31
C VAL A 576 -25.56 13.01 21.43
N TRP A 577 -26.77 13.37 20.99
CA TRP A 577 -26.99 14.45 20.04
C TRP A 577 -28.41 15.01 20.11
N ASN A 578 -28.55 16.32 20.24
CA ASN A 578 -29.80 17.04 20.04
C ASN A 578 -29.82 17.69 18.65
N LYS A 579 -30.79 17.28 17.83
CA LYS A 579 -30.88 17.66 16.41
C LYS A 579 -31.16 19.14 16.17
N GLU A 580 -31.54 19.89 17.20
CA GLU A 580 -31.75 21.33 17.14
C GLU A 580 -30.62 22.10 17.82
N SER A 581 -30.41 21.90 19.12
CA SER A 581 -29.46 22.71 19.88
C SER A 581 -28.00 22.51 19.44
N ASP A 582 -27.63 21.26 19.14
CA ASP A 582 -26.24 20.96 18.76
C ASP A 582 -25.98 21.37 17.31
N LEU A 583 -26.97 21.19 16.43
CA LEU A 583 -26.88 21.66 15.06
C LEU A 583 -26.81 23.19 15.01
N ALA A 584 -27.58 23.89 15.84
CA ALA A 584 -27.48 25.35 16.00
C ALA A 584 -26.10 25.77 16.52
N THR A 585 -25.53 25.01 17.46
CA THR A 585 -24.16 25.23 17.94
C THR A 585 -23.13 25.03 16.83
N VAL A 586 -23.27 23.98 16.01
CA VAL A 586 -22.40 23.77 14.84
C VAL A 586 -22.49 24.95 13.88
N ARG A 587 -23.71 25.41 13.53
CA ARG A 587 -23.90 26.56 12.64
C ARG A 587 -23.24 27.83 13.20
N ARG A 588 -23.40 28.08 14.50
CA ARG A 588 -22.78 29.21 15.20
C ARG A 588 -21.25 29.14 15.17
N VAL A 589 -20.65 27.98 15.43
CA VAL A 589 -19.18 27.83 15.38
C VAL A 589 -18.66 28.07 13.96
N LEU A 590 -19.35 27.56 12.94
CA LEU A 590 -18.96 27.77 11.54
C LEU A 590 -19.14 29.22 11.06
N SER A 591 -19.89 30.04 11.79
CA SER A 591 -20.10 31.46 11.49
C SER A 591 -19.18 32.39 12.27
N TYR A 592 -18.26 31.88 13.09
CA TYR A 592 -17.34 32.74 13.83
C TYR A 592 -16.39 33.47 12.88
N PRO A 593 -16.31 34.82 12.96
CA PRO A 593 -15.44 35.59 12.07
C PRO A 593 -13.96 35.42 12.42
N GLN A 594 -13.66 35.11 13.68
CA GLN A 594 -12.30 34.94 14.18
C GLN A 594 -11.91 33.47 14.12
N VAL A 595 -11.08 33.12 13.13
CA VAL A 595 -10.48 31.79 12.99
C VAL A 595 -8.96 31.95 12.90
N ASN A 596 -8.23 31.22 13.75
CA ASN A 596 -6.76 31.28 13.81
C ASN A 596 -6.13 30.58 12.59
N VAL A 597 -5.92 31.32 11.51
CA VAL A 597 -5.18 30.85 10.33
C VAL A 597 -3.77 31.41 10.36
N VAL A 598 -2.79 30.54 10.57
CA VAL A 598 -1.37 30.92 10.64
C VAL A 598 -0.62 30.35 9.44
N LYS A 599 -0.06 31.22 8.60
CA LYS A 599 0.89 30.82 7.57
C LYS A 599 2.23 30.53 8.23
N LYS A 600 2.73 29.30 8.08
CA LYS A 600 4.03 28.90 8.61
C LYS A 600 5.14 29.83 8.06
N VAL A 601 5.88 30.46 8.97
CA VAL A 601 7.09 31.22 8.64
C VAL A 601 8.21 30.24 8.27
N GLU A 602 8.83 30.43 7.10
CA GLU A 602 9.98 29.64 6.66
C GLU A 602 11.00 30.52 5.91
N VAL A 603 12.29 30.25 6.14
CA VAL A 603 13.37 30.85 5.36
C VAL A 603 13.51 30.04 4.07
N GLN A 604 13.44 30.72 2.93
CA GLN A 604 13.53 30.04 1.65
C GLN A 604 14.93 29.48 1.41
N SER A 605 14.99 28.25 0.93
CA SER A 605 16.21 27.54 0.55
C SER A 605 16.02 26.88 -0.82
N GLY A 606 17.10 26.45 -1.47
CA GLY A 606 17.07 25.84 -2.80
C GLY A 606 17.95 26.57 -3.81
N GLY A 607 17.57 26.54 -5.09
CA GLY A 607 18.30 27.22 -6.15
C GLY A 607 18.49 28.71 -5.86
N PHE A 608 19.72 29.21 -6.01
CA PHE A 608 20.08 30.60 -5.70
C PHE A 608 19.33 31.61 -6.57
N SER A 609 19.07 31.29 -7.84
CA SER A 609 18.37 32.15 -8.80
C SER A 609 17.65 31.30 -9.86
N LYS A 610 16.91 31.96 -10.76
CA LYS A 610 16.46 31.32 -12.00
C LYS A 610 17.68 30.86 -12.81
N GLU A 611 17.59 29.68 -13.42
CA GLU A 611 18.68 29.09 -14.21
C GLU A 611 18.85 29.76 -15.59
N LEU A 612 17.87 30.55 -16.02
CA LEU A 612 17.90 31.26 -17.29
C LEU A 612 18.97 32.36 -17.29
N VAL A 613 19.98 32.19 -18.13
CA VAL A 613 21.00 33.21 -18.37
C VAL A 613 20.39 34.34 -19.18
N GLN A 614 20.30 35.52 -18.58
CA GLN A 614 19.86 36.74 -19.26
C GLN A 614 21.03 37.38 -20.03
N PRO A 615 20.77 38.00 -21.19
CA PRO A 615 21.78 38.79 -21.88
C PRO A 615 22.29 39.93 -21.01
N HIS A 616 23.50 40.40 -21.32
CA HIS A 616 24.10 41.53 -20.63
C HIS A 616 23.22 42.78 -20.77
N GLY A 617 23.09 43.54 -19.69
CA GLY A 617 22.35 44.80 -19.66
C GLY A 617 22.71 45.65 -18.45
N ASN A 618 22.27 46.91 -18.44
CA ASN A 618 22.60 47.91 -17.42
C ASN A 618 21.75 47.77 -16.14
N SER A 619 21.21 46.58 -15.87
CA SER A 619 20.37 46.34 -14.70
C SER A 619 21.21 45.82 -13.55
N ASP A 620 21.21 46.55 -12.43
CA ASP A 620 21.88 46.16 -11.19
C ASP A 620 21.27 44.90 -10.53
N LYS A 621 20.19 44.36 -11.10
CA LYS A 621 19.56 43.11 -10.67
C LYS A 621 20.24 41.86 -11.23
N LEU A 622 21.20 42.01 -12.16
CA LEU A 622 21.95 40.88 -12.71
C LEU A 622 22.94 40.34 -11.69
N ILE A 623 22.81 39.05 -11.38
CA ILE A 623 23.75 38.36 -10.49
C ILE A 623 24.92 37.85 -11.34
N PRO A 624 26.18 38.23 -11.03
CA PRO A 624 27.33 37.77 -11.80
C PRO A 624 27.47 36.26 -11.69
N ARG A 625 27.48 35.56 -12.83
CA ARG A 625 27.61 34.09 -12.87
C ARG A 625 28.97 33.61 -12.33
N LYS A 626 30.00 34.43 -12.46
CA LYS A 626 31.35 34.22 -11.91
C LYS A 626 31.93 35.58 -11.53
N THR A 627 32.71 35.63 -10.45
CA THR A 627 33.47 36.83 -10.06
C THR A 627 34.91 36.73 -10.55
N LYS A 628 35.57 37.88 -10.80
CA LYS A 628 36.94 37.96 -11.36
C LYS A 628 38.04 37.26 -10.52
N LYS A 629 37.75 36.81 -9.29
CA LYS A 629 38.67 36.04 -8.43
C LYS A 629 38.63 34.51 -8.66
N MET A 630 37.76 33.98 -9.52
CA MET A 630 37.75 32.57 -9.95
C MET A 630 37.77 32.49 -11.48
N PHE A 631 38.87 32.92 -12.10
CA PHE A 631 39.21 32.51 -13.46
C PHE A 631 39.86 31.13 -13.38
N TRP A 632 39.09 30.07 -13.66
CA TRP A 632 39.67 28.77 -14.01
C TRP A 632 39.72 28.74 -15.53
N ASP A 633 40.92 28.83 -16.08
CA ASP A 633 41.12 28.79 -17.53
C ASP A 633 40.96 27.35 -17.99
N THR A 634 39.83 27.03 -18.61
CA THR A 634 39.53 25.67 -19.09
C THR A 634 40.42 25.22 -20.24
N LYS A 635 41.35 26.06 -20.72
CA LYS A 635 42.42 25.65 -21.63
C LYS A 635 43.66 25.12 -20.92
N ASN A 636 43.79 25.34 -19.60
CA ASN A 636 44.91 24.87 -18.81
C ASN A 636 44.57 23.53 -18.16
N MET A 637 45.24 22.45 -18.57
CA MET A 637 44.92 21.08 -18.16
C MET A 637 45.07 20.85 -16.64
N VAL A 638 45.94 21.63 -15.98
CA VAL A 638 46.19 21.58 -14.53
C VAL A 638 44.97 22.03 -13.72
N ASP A 639 44.28 23.07 -14.17
CA ASP A 639 43.09 23.61 -13.53
C ASP A 639 41.89 22.66 -13.63
N LEU A 640 41.80 21.93 -14.73
CA LEU A 640 40.79 20.89 -14.93
C LEU A 640 41.02 19.68 -13.99
N ILE A 641 42.28 19.30 -13.79
CA ILE A 641 42.67 18.21 -12.90
C ILE A 641 42.40 18.59 -11.44
N VAL A 642 42.69 19.82 -11.03
CA VAL A 642 42.41 20.31 -9.67
C VAL A 642 40.89 20.37 -9.40
N LEU A 643 40.10 20.80 -10.39
CA LEU A 643 38.64 20.80 -10.28
C LEU A 643 38.07 19.37 -10.16
N LEU A 644 38.58 18.43 -10.96
CA LEU A 644 38.22 17.01 -10.88
C LEU A 644 38.60 16.40 -9.53
N LEU A 645 39.79 16.72 -9.00
CA LEU A 645 40.25 16.25 -7.69
C LEU A 645 39.42 16.83 -6.54
N LEU A 646 39.00 18.10 -6.62
CA LEU A 646 38.13 18.73 -5.62
C LEU A 646 36.71 18.19 -5.65
N ILE A 647 36.17 17.92 -6.84
CA ILE A 647 34.86 17.28 -7.02
C ILE A 647 34.91 15.84 -6.48
N LEU A 648 35.96 15.08 -6.81
CA LEU A 648 36.20 13.74 -6.26
C LEU A 648 36.35 13.76 -4.74
N TYR A 649 37.08 14.74 -4.19
CA TYR A 649 37.24 14.91 -2.74
C TYR A 649 35.92 15.27 -2.05
N TRP A 650 35.05 16.06 -2.68
CA TRP A 650 33.74 16.40 -2.12
C TRP A 650 32.75 15.24 -2.17
N LEU A 651 32.82 14.40 -3.22
CA LEU A 651 31.98 13.22 -3.41
C LEU A 651 32.42 12.01 -2.55
N TRP A 652 33.63 12.01 -1.99
CA TRP A 652 34.12 10.92 -1.14
C TRP A 652 33.45 10.91 0.25
N PRO A 653 33.03 9.75 0.79
CA PRO A 653 32.52 9.63 2.16
C PRO A 653 33.54 10.12 3.20
N LYS A 654 33.05 10.80 4.25
CA LYS A 654 33.86 11.43 5.31
C LYS A 654 34.92 10.48 5.92
N GLU A 655 34.59 9.20 6.07
CA GLU A 655 35.42 8.17 6.71
C GLU A 655 36.74 7.87 5.98
N ARG A 656 36.89 8.25 4.70
CA ARG A 656 38.17 8.09 3.95
C ARG A 656 38.94 9.38 3.74
N LYS A 657 38.44 10.53 4.19
CA LYS A 657 39.14 11.82 4.00
C LYS A 657 40.33 12.01 4.94
N GLU A 658 40.41 11.22 6.01
CA GLU A 658 41.49 11.32 7.01
C GLU A 658 42.77 10.58 6.61
N SER A 659 42.71 9.58 5.71
CA SER A 659 43.90 8.86 5.24
C SER A 659 44.66 9.57 4.11
N LEU A 660 44.14 10.70 3.62
CA LEU A 660 44.71 11.49 2.50
C LEU A 660 45.42 12.77 2.99
N LYS A 661 45.58 12.93 4.31
CA LYS A 661 46.31 14.06 4.93
C LYS A 661 47.79 13.79 5.18
N SER A 662 48.27 12.56 4.94
CA SER A 662 49.68 12.23 4.75
C SER A 662 50.00 12.20 3.26
#